data_AF-A0A3P1WWU6-F1
#
_entry.id   AF-A0A3P1WWU6-F1
#
_cell.length_a   1.000
_cell.length_b   1.000
_cell.length_c   1.000
_cell.angle_alpha   90.00
_cell.angle_beta   90.00
_cell.angle_gamma   90.00
#
_symmetry.space_group_name_H-M   'P 1'
#
loop_
_entity.id
_entity.type
_entity.pdbx_description
1 polymer ?
#
loop_
_entity_poly.entity_id
_entity_poly.type
_entity_poly.pdbx_seq_one_letter_code
_entity_poly.pdbx_strand_id
1 'polypeptide(L)'
;MIPGNARPREPHAHVIGHAEQCVLTVIHEQETIVDHLSMTVDDWAPKLLPLGVTSLCVDDRGMFHENPQLLEKIEHLVSHGMQVVVATENAEDEFHLVARLSHLRPELLIQSTMPPEEVWRIVEEQTGATLTAHRGLIETVCACHPILVHLFLTALCHVRGAENPSSTSVIESLADAVAHVVQTQFIHPEGQAAFMLRLAATETTPLANIADELAAGKAPGSQVIRQMAATLASETIPQDLRLALWDRLRTQLGSECFDLARETLLPFLADETVVHGHHLGILELLTQGSGNEYSPQVLQVIREVIEAASPHGCQRIFPSLPSLLRVQEGPEAAAQLAALCADVDMAALRPALDALNASEDVPDSAFDVLSPLVALEYPRRAARLAETGLRQLSEDDPRIISAALIWIMTSPATACTDPDRRRHALQRIVRLARNDCTASSVIRAGLASLRAFTHRSACKQLRELVTAEQSLSSGGMPVMACCLAGLATSLNNMAEQAVLWCWRARALASAHSSEHIWVLIVHALVAYRDGDTQLAAELLKQVEELSNQIGVATVSRCCHLAIQFLHAEATGGVDGPVMDDRAHAVLRAFSTYCAAIVEHQNGSTQAAIDGHFSTGKTLASSCLTNPMILDWQNQLKEIFLSRNDEAIAECLKNDISNAEAAWRTLNDLAAGPQPSGARTVRPKLSKSEMRVAEQIAAGCTNAQAADVLFLSKRTIDTHLRNIYRRLSISSREELIDFLRSEGLVASGS
;
A
#
# COMPACT_ATOMS: atom_id res chain seq x y z
N MET A 1 31.76 -22.52 -70.30
CA MET A 1 30.86 -23.26 -71.20
C MET A 1 30.39 -24.52 -70.47
N ILE A 2 29.11 -24.58 -70.12
CA ILE A 2 28.17 -25.72 -70.24
C ILE A 2 26.77 -25.07 -70.11
N PRO A 3 25.77 -25.43 -70.93
CA PRO A 3 24.56 -24.64 -71.14
C PRO A 3 23.29 -25.24 -70.50
N GLY A 4 22.28 -24.37 -70.31
CA GLY A 4 20.86 -24.71 -70.54
C GLY A 4 20.08 -25.40 -69.43
N ASN A 5 19.33 -24.61 -68.66
CA ASN A 5 18.00 -25.00 -68.18
C ASN A 5 17.14 -23.73 -68.01
N ALA A 6 16.53 -23.27 -69.10
CA ALA A 6 15.56 -22.19 -69.08
C ALA A 6 14.26 -22.71 -68.48
N ARG A 7 13.98 -22.34 -67.23
CA ARG A 7 12.61 -22.32 -66.70
C ARG A 7 11.81 -21.27 -67.50
N PRO A 8 10.50 -21.48 -67.77
CA PRO A 8 9.66 -20.43 -68.34
C PRO A 8 9.75 -19.20 -67.43
N ARG A 9 9.99 -18.01 -67.99
CA ARG A 9 10.18 -16.77 -67.22
C ARG A 9 8.81 -16.12 -67.06
N GLU A 10 8.22 -16.30 -65.88
CA GLU A 10 6.93 -15.73 -65.54
C GLU A 10 6.91 -14.19 -65.71
N PRO A 11 5.75 -13.57 -65.97
CA PRO A 11 5.67 -12.12 -66.14
C PRO A 11 6.04 -11.35 -64.88
N HIS A 12 6.94 -10.38 -65.04
CA HIS A 12 7.49 -9.56 -63.95
C HIS A 12 7.17 -8.07 -64.20
N ALA A 13 6.83 -7.34 -63.14
CA ALA A 13 6.56 -5.91 -63.19
C ALA A 13 7.57 -5.10 -62.37
N HIS A 14 7.87 -3.89 -62.83
CA HIS A 14 8.71 -2.92 -62.14
C HIS A 14 7.94 -1.61 -61.95
N VAL A 15 7.88 -1.11 -60.71
CA VAL A 15 7.29 0.18 -60.35
C VAL A 15 8.39 1.10 -59.86
N ILE A 16 8.51 2.30 -60.42
CA ILE A 16 9.34 3.38 -59.87
C ILE A 16 8.39 4.43 -59.30
N GLY A 17 8.36 4.58 -57.99
CA GLY A 17 7.42 5.43 -57.27
C GLY A 17 8.06 6.73 -56.79
N HIS A 18 7.50 7.87 -57.22
CA HIS A 18 7.78 9.20 -56.66
C HIS A 18 6.55 9.71 -55.89
N ALA A 19 6.70 10.76 -55.08
CA ALA A 19 5.66 11.32 -54.20
C ALA A 19 4.24 11.44 -54.82
N GLU A 20 4.12 11.90 -56.07
CA GLU A 20 2.82 12.13 -56.72
C GLU A 20 2.53 11.20 -57.91
N GLN A 21 3.55 10.53 -58.45
CA GLN A 21 3.44 9.72 -59.67
C GLN A 21 4.29 8.46 -59.57
N CYS A 22 3.80 7.37 -60.16
CA CYS A 22 4.57 6.15 -60.33
C CYS A 22 4.61 5.71 -61.80
N VAL A 23 5.71 5.07 -62.15
CA VAL A 23 5.92 4.51 -63.48
C VAL A 23 5.88 2.99 -63.36
N LEU A 24 4.87 2.38 -63.97
CA LEU A 24 4.73 0.92 -64.05
C LEU A 24 5.26 0.44 -65.41
N THR A 25 6.19 -0.51 -65.36
CA THR A 25 6.72 -1.24 -66.53
C THR A 25 6.40 -2.72 -66.37
N VAL A 26 5.66 -3.30 -67.30
CA VAL A 26 5.35 -4.74 -67.30
C VAL A 26 6.13 -5.44 -68.41
N ILE A 27 6.83 -6.52 -68.07
CA ILE A 27 7.71 -7.26 -68.98
C ILE A 27 7.17 -8.68 -69.18
N HIS A 28 6.80 -9.02 -70.41
CA HIS A 28 6.41 -10.38 -70.82
C HIS A 28 7.49 -10.99 -71.75
N GLU A 29 7.79 -12.28 -71.54
CA GLU A 29 8.68 -13.28 -72.17
C GLU A 29 9.61 -12.99 -73.40
N GLN A 30 9.76 -11.79 -73.96
CA GLN A 30 10.70 -11.48 -75.05
C GLN A 30 11.25 -10.05 -75.03
N GLU A 31 11.77 -9.52 -73.91
CA GLU A 31 12.44 -8.19 -73.82
C GLU A 31 11.71 -7.02 -74.54
N THR A 32 10.43 -7.17 -74.82
CA THR A 32 9.60 -6.17 -75.48
C THR A 32 8.79 -5.56 -74.36
N ILE A 33 9.15 -4.31 -74.02
CA ILE A 33 8.36 -3.49 -73.09
C ILE A 33 6.96 -3.41 -73.69
N VAL A 34 5.98 -4.05 -73.05
CA VAL A 34 4.62 -4.10 -73.58
C VAL A 34 3.89 -2.81 -73.21
N ASP A 35 4.04 -2.36 -71.96
CA ASP A 35 3.38 -1.16 -71.46
C ASP A 35 4.28 -0.41 -70.49
N HIS A 36 4.53 0.87 -70.81
CA HIS A 36 5.17 1.83 -69.92
C HIS A 36 4.13 2.89 -69.57
N LEU A 37 3.54 2.78 -68.38
CA LEU A 37 2.41 3.58 -67.96
C LEU A 37 2.82 4.50 -66.81
N SER A 38 2.81 5.81 -67.05
CA SER A 38 2.84 6.80 -65.97
C SER A 38 1.44 6.94 -65.40
N MET A 39 1.29 6.80 -64.09
CA MET A 39 0.02 6.88 -63.40
C MET A 39 0.17 7.49 -62.01
N THR A 40 -0.96 7.79 -61.37
CA THR A 40 -0.97 8.19 -59.97
C THR A 40 -0.55 7.01 -59.10
N VAL A 41 0.07 7.36 -57.97
CA VAL A 41 0.58 6.39 -57.00
C VAL A 41 -0.50 5.44 -56.47
N ASP A 42 -1.79 5.80 -56.58
CA ASP A 42 -2.87 4.93 -56.12
C ASP A 42 -3.29 3.83 -57.09
N ASP A 43 -2.97 3.96 -58.38
CA ASP A 43 -3.60 3.18 -59.46
C ASP A 43 -2.80 1.95 -59.91
N TRP A 44 -1.57 1.76 -59.42
CA TRP A 44 -0.67 0.72 -59.92
C TRP A 44 -1.04 -0.69 -59.47
N ALA A 45 -1.39 -0.88 -58.19
CA ALA A 45 -1.61 -2.22 -57.62
C ALA A 45 -2.82 -2.97 -58.23
N PRO A 46 -4.00 -2.34 -58.46
CA PRO A 46 -5.15 -3.01 -59.06
C PRO A 46 -4.92 -3.50 -60.50
N LYS A 47 -3.94 -2.94 -61.21
CA LYS A 47 -3.63 -3.29 -62.61
C LYS A 47 -2.74 -4.52 -62.73
N LEU A 48 -2.06 -4.94 -61.67
CA LEU A 48 -1.11 -6.05 -61.71
C LEU A 48 -1.80 -7.42 -61.76
N LEU A 49 -2.88 -7.61 -60.99
CA LEU A 49 -3.59 -8.89 -60.90
C LEU A 49 -4.23 -9.32 -62.24
N PRO A 50 -4.93 -8.44 -63.00
CA PRO A 50 -5.50 -8.80 -64.30
C PRO A 50 -4.45 -9.15 -65.37
N LEU A 51 -3.22 -8.65 -65.22
CA LEU A 51 -2.10 -8.89 -66.16
C LEU A 51 -1.36 -10.20 -65.89
N GLY A 52 -1.74 -10.95 -64.85
CA GLY A 52 -1.16 -12.25 -64.52
C GLY A 52 0.29 -12.18 -64.05
N VAL A 53 0.76 -11.01 -63.59
CA VAL A 53 2.11 -10.79 -63.06
C VAL A 53 2.32 -11.66 -61.82
N THR A 54 3.45 -12.37 -61.75
CA THR A 54 3.77 -13.23 -60.59
C THR A 54 4.82 -12.64 -59.67
N SER A 55 5.62 -11.68 -60.15
CA SER A 55 6.53 -10.91 -59.29
C SER A 55 6.58 -9.42 -59.62
N LEU A 56 6.80 -8.61 -58.58
CA LEU A 56 6.82 -7.17 -58.59
C LEU A 56 8.10 -6.65 -57.92
N CYS A 57 8.78 -5.70 -58.56
CA CYS A 57 9.86 -4.91 -57.96
C CYS A 57 9.40 -3.46 -57.84
N VAL A 58 9.45 -2.88 -56.65
CA VAL A 58 9.10 -1.48 -56.37
C VAL A 58 10.37 -0.73 -55.97
N ASP A 59 10.76 0.28 -56.73
CA ASP A 59 11.79 1.25 -56.38
C ASP A 59 11.10 2.47 -55.74
N ASP A 60 11.22 2.59 -54.42
CA ASP A 60 10.62 3.62 -53.60
C ASP A 60 11.53 4.85 -53.53
N ARG A 61 11.11 5.91 -54.22
CA ARG A 61 11.75 7.23 -54.22
C ARG A 61 10.90 8.24 -53.45
N GLY A 62 10.52 7.87 -52.22
CA GLY A 62 9.71 8.66 -51.29
C GLY A 62 8.19 8.52 -51.51
N MET A 63 7.76 7.43 -52.14
CA MET A 63 6.36 7.14 -52.42
C MET A 63 5.62 6.68 -51.16
N PHE A 64 6.24 5.81 -50.37
CA PHE A 64 5.63 5.31 -49.12
C PHE A 64 5.62 6.34 -48.00
N HIS A 65 6.62 7.24 -47.97
CA HIS A 65 6.70 8.33 -47.01
C HIS A 65 5.52 9.30 -47.11
N GLU A 66 5.21 9.73 -48.35
CA GLU A 66 4.15 10.70 -48.62
C GLU A 66 2.74 10.08 -48.58
N ASN A 67 2.62 8.77 -48.84
CA ASN A 67 1.34 8.07 -48.77
C ASN A 67 1.48 6.66 -48.13
N PRO A 68 1.46 6.59 -46.79
CA PRO A 68 1.62 5.34 -46.04
C PRO A 68 0.52 4.30 -46.30
N GLN A 69 -0.66 4.71 -46.79
CA GLN A 69 -1.79 3.79 -47.04
C GLN A 69 -1.53 2.81 -48.18
N LEU A 70 -0.51 3.06 -49.00
CA LEU A 70 -0.10 2.16 -50.08
C LEU A 70 0.44 0.82 -49.57
N LEU A 71 0.85 0.75 -48.31
CA LEU A 71 1.27 -0.50 -47.66
C LEU A 71 0.17 -1.56 -47.66
N GLU A 72 -1.10 -1.16 -47.53
CA GLU A 72 -2.25 -2.08 -47.60
C GLU A 72 -2.35 -2.75 -48.97
N LYS A 73 -1.89 -2.07 -50.02
CA LYS A 73 -1.90 -2.60 -51.39
C LYS A 73 -0.82 -3.66 -51.56
N ILE A 74 0.36 -3.47 -50.97
CA ILE A 74 1.41 -4.50 -50.94
C ILE A 74 0.91 -5.72 -50.16
N GLU A 75 0.32 -5.51 -48.99
CA GLU A 75 -0.27 -6.55 -48.15
C GLU A 75 -1.31 -7.39 -48.94
N HIS A 76 -2.17 -6.71 -49.69
CA HIS A 76 -3.14 -7.34 -50.58
C HIS A 76 -2.48 -8.14 -51.71
N LEU A 77 -1.42 -7.65 -52.34
CA LEU A 77 -0.73 -8.38 -53.42
C LEU A 77 0.01 -9.63 -52.90
N VAL A 78 0.68 -9.50 -51.76
CA VAL A 78 1.41 -10.61 -51.12
C VAL A 78 0.45 -11.70 -50.66
N SER A 79 -0.70 -11.34 -50.08
CA SER A 79 -1.74 -12.32 -49.69
C SER A 79 -2.34 -13.07 -50.89
N HIS A 80 -2.27 -12.53 -52.11
CA HIS A 80 -2.65 -13.20 -53.35
C HIS A 80 -1.52 -14.04 -53.98
N GLY A 81 -0.40 -14.22 -53.28
CA GLY A 81 0.71 -15.08 -53.69
C GLY A 81 1.72 -14.42 -54.63
N MET A 82 1.68 -13.10 -54.79
CA MET A 82 2.64 -12.35 -55.61
C MET A 82 3.97 -12.17 -54.85
N GLN A 83 5.10 -12.40 -55.52
CA GLN A 83 6.42 -12.07 -54.94
C GLN A 83 6.70 -10.58 -55.11
N VAL A 84 6.75 -9.84 -54.01
CA VAL A 84 7.02 -8.40 -54.01
C VAL A 84 8.39 -8.13 -53.41
N VAL A 85 9.23 -7.38 -54.13
CA VAL A 85 10.51 -6.85 -53.66
C VAL A 85 10.40 -5.33 -53.66
N VAL A 86 10.64 -4.70 -52.51
CA VAL A 86 10.67 -3.24 -52.40
C VAL A 86 12.11 -2.80 -52.12
N ALA A 87 12.66 -1.99 -52.99
CA ALA A 87 13.91 -1.28 -52.78
C ALA A 87 13.57 0.14 -52.32
N THR A 88 14.10 0.55 -51.18
CA THR A 88 13.94 1.91 -50.67
C THR A 88 15.30 2.46 -50.26
N GLU A 89 15.52 3.74 -50.53
CA GLU A 89 16.73 4.46 -50.08
C GLU A 89 16.49 5.14 -48.72
N ASN A 90 15.26 5.09 -48.18
CA ASN A 90 14.85 5.74 -46.95
C ASN A 90 14.60 4.70 -45.83
N ALA A 91 15.36 4.82 -44.73
CA ALA A 91 15.25 3.92 -43.59
C ALA A 91 13.89 3.99 -42.87
N GLU A 92 13.16 5.11 -42.97
CA GLU A 92 11.81 5.27 -42.40
C GLU A 92 10.75 4.53 -43.23
N ASP A 93 10.91 4.49 -44.55
CA ASP A 93 10.01 3.75 -45.43
C ASP A 93 10.26 2.24 -45.30
N GLU A 94 11.54 1.84 -45.19
CA GLU A 94 11.94 0.46 -44.89
C GLU A 94 11.31 -0.01 -43.56
N PHE A 95 11.29 0.85 -42.54
CA PHE A 95 10.62 0.57 -41.27
C PHE A 95 9.12 0.30 -41.46
N HIS A 96 8.40 1.24 -42.06
CA HIS A 96 6.96 1.12 -42.22
C HIS A 96 6.58 -0.13 -43.02
N LEU A 97 7.39 -0.50 -44.01
CA LEU A 97 7.28 -1.75 -44.75
C LEU A 97 7.50 -2.98 -43.85
N VAL A 98 8.62 -3.05 -43.13
CA VAL A 98 8.96 -4.22 -42.29
C VAL A 98 7.97 -4.39 -41.14
N ALA A 99 7.63 -3.31 -40.43
CA ALA A 99 6.68 -3.35 -39.32
C ALA A 99 5.30 -3.82 -39.80
N ARG A 100 4.82 -3.26 -40.92
CA ARG A 100 3.49 -3.57 -41.45
C ARG A 100 3.41 -4.92 -42.13
N LEU A 101 4.48 -5.43 -42.73
CA LEU A 101 4.46 -6.69 -43.50
C LEU A 101 5.07 -7.88 -42.74
N SER A 102 5.60 -7.65 -41.53
CA SER A 102 6.22 -8.69 -40.68
C SER A 102 5.32 -9.90 -40.40
N HIS A 103 3.99 -9.73 -40.40
CA HIS A 103 3.02 -10.83 -40.23
C HIS A 103 2.85 -11.69 -41.49
N LEU A 104 3.22 -11.19 -42.67
CA LEU A 104 3.10 -11.90 -43.95
C LEU A 104 4.37 -12.67 -44.30
N ARG A 105 4.59 -13.82 -43.64
CA ARG A 105 5.73 -14.74 -43.84
C ARG A 105 7.11 -14.05 -43.84
N PRO A 106 7.90 -14.18 -42.75
CA PRO A 106 9.22 -13.54 -42.60
C PRO A 106 10.19 -13.74 -43.77
N GLU A 107 10.09 -14.88 -44.46
CA GLU A 107 10.92 -15.28 -45.61
C GLU A 107 10.87 -14.26 -46.77
N LEU A 108 9.78 -13.50 -46.91
CA LEU A 108 9.62 -12.49 -47.95
C LEU A 108 10.40 -11.19 -47.69
N LEU A 109 10.81 -10.96 -46.44
CA LEU A 109 11.61 -9.79 -46.03
C LEU A 109 13.11 -10.11 -45.91
N ILE A 110 13.53 -11.36 -46.16
CA ILE A 110 14.87 -11.85 -45.85
C ILE A 110 15.57 -12.33 -47.13
N GLN A 111 16.17 -11.39 -47.88
CA GLN A 111 17.33 -11.72 -48.74
C GLN A 111 18.66 -11.21 -48.20
N SER A 112 18.64 -10.44 -47.11
CA SER A 112 19.84 -10.02 -46.41
C SER A 112 19.53 -9.92 -44.91
N THR A 113 19.76 -11.00 -44.17
CA THR A 113 20.00 -10.84 -42.73
C THR A 113 21.23 -9.96 -42.62
N MET A 114 21.03 -8.71 -42.22
CA MET A 114 22.13 -7.78 -42.00
C MET A 114 23.04 -8.41 -40.93
N PRO A 115 24.36 -8.55 -41.15
CA PRO A 115 25.23 -9.16 -40.16
C PRO A 115 25.18 -8.34 -38.87
N PRO A 116 25.24 -8.96 -37.68
CA PRO A 116 25.14 -8.25 -36.40
C PRO A 116 26.10 -7.06 -36.26
N GLU A 117 27.27 -7.13 -36.90
CA GLU A 117 28.27 -6.06 -36.94
C GLU A 117 27.81 -4.82 -37.73
N GLU A 118 27.02 -5.01 -38.78
CA GLU A 118 26.52 -3.95 -39.65
C GLU A 118 25.28 -3.26 -39.04
N VAL A 119 24.46 -4.05 -38.36
CA VAL A 119 23.42 -3.57 -37.45
C VAL A 119 24.05 -2.68 -36.39
N TRP A 120 25.12 -3.13 -35.74
CA TRP A 120 25.81 -2.35 -34.71
C TRP A 120 26.43 -1.06 -35.25
N ARG A 121 26.93 -1.09 -36.48
CA ARG A 121 27.42 0.10 -37.17
C ARG A 121 26.29 1.12 -37.37
N ILE A 122 25.11 0.70 -37.85
CA ILE A 122 23.94 1.58 -38.04
C ILE A 122 23.43 2.10 -36.69
N VAL A 123 23.35 1.22 -35.69
CA VAL A 123 22.99 1.58 -34.32
C VAL A 123 23.95 2.64 -33.78
N GLU A 124 25.27 2.42 -33.84
CA GLU A 124 26.30 3.38 -33.38
C GLU A 124 26.31 4.69 -34.17
N GLU A 125 26.15 4.62 -35.50
CA GLU A 125 26.05 5.79 -36.39
C GLU A 125 24.80 6.64 -36.06
N GLN A 126 23.68 5.99 -35.69
CA GLN A 126 22.43 6.68 -35.37
C GLN A 126 22.32 7.10 -33.90
N THR A 127 22.97 6.43 -32.95
CA THR A 127 22.71 6.62 -31.50
C THR A 127 23.89 7.14 -30.69
N GLY A 128 25.12 7.11 -31.22
CA GLY A 128 26.32 7.42 -30.44
C GLY A 128 26.58 6.41 -29.30
N ALA A 129 27.43 6.79 -28.34
CA ALA A 129 28.00 5.90 -27.30
C ALA A 129 27.03 5.47 -26.16
N THR A 130 25.75 5.87 -26.19
CA THR A 130 24.76 5.55 -25.15
C THR A 130 24.33 4.08 -25.14
N LEU A 131 24.40 3.39 -26.29
CA LEU A 131 24.01 1.98 -26.40
C LEU A 131 25.09 0.98 -26.00
N THR A 132 26.34 1.44 -25.86
CA THR A 132 27.46 0.57 -25.49
C THR A 132 27.28 -0.06 -24.11
N ALA A 133 26.55 0.62 -23.20
CA ALA A 133 26.21 0.10 -21.87
C ALA A 133 25.20 -1.07 -21.90
N HIS A 134 24.38 -1.19 -22.94
CA HIS A 134 23.32 -2.21 -23.07
C HIS A 134 23.59 -3.22 -24.19
N ARG A 135 24.80 -3.20 -24.78
CA ARG A 135 25.16 -4.05 -25.92
C ARG A 135 24.90 -5.53 -25.67
N GLY A 136 25.37 -6.06 -24.54
CA GLY A 136 25.18 -7.48 -24.22
C GLY A 136 23.71 -7.89 -24.10
N LEU A 137 22.85 -6.99 -23.59
CA LEU A 137 21.41 -7.22 -23.53
C LEU A 137 20.80 -7.29 -24.92
N ILE A 138 21.09 -6.29 -25.76
CA ILE A 138 20.55 -6.17 -27.11
C ILE A 138 20.98 -7.36 -27.97
N GLU A 139 22.27 -7.75 -27.92
CA GLU A 139 22.77 -8.92 -28.64
C GLU A 139 22.04 -10.20 -28.20
N THR A 140 21.84 -10.38 -26.89
CA THR A 140 21.17 -11.56 -26.34
C THR A 140 19.70 -11.65 -26.77
N VAL A 141 18.96 -10.54 -26.70
CA VAL A 141 17.54 -10.50 -27.09
C VAL A 141 17.39 -10.66 -28.60
N CYS A 142 18.14 -9.89 -29.39
CA CYS A 142 18.05 -9.91 -30.84
C CYS A 142 18.53 -11.22 -31.47
N ALA A 143 19.41 -11.98 -30.80
CA ALA A 143 19.81 -13.31 -31.24
C ALA A 143 18.66 -14.34 -31.20
N CYS A 144 17.58 -14.06 -30.46
CA CYS A 144 16.45 -14.98 -30.33
C CYS A 144 15.65 -15.12 -31.63
N HIS A 145 15.59 -14.07 -32.46
CA HIS A 145 14.85 -14.09 -33.72
C HIS A 145 15.41 -13.04 -34.70
N PRO A 146 15.68 -13.40 -35.97
CA PRO A 146 16.30 -12.50 -36.95
C PRO A 146 15.60 -11.14 -37.18
N ILE A 147 14.28 -11.06 -36.98
CA ILE A 147 13.49 -9.84 -37.23
C ILE A 147 13.55 -8.85 -36.05
N LEU A 148 13.91 -9.31 -34.84
CA LEU A 148 13.93 -8.48 -33.64
C LEU A 148 14.87 -7.30 -33.77
N VAL A 149 16.00 -7.48 -34.48
CA VAL A 149 16.93 -6.39 -34.76
C VAL A 149 16.25 -5.24 -35.50
N HIS A 150 15.51 -5.57 -36.57
CA HIS A 150 14.87 -4.56 -37.41
C HIS A 150 13.72 -3.89 -36.65
N LEU A 151 12.92 -4.65 -35.91
CA LEU A 151 11.83 -4.12 -35.08
C LEU A 151 12.33 -3.26 -33.92
N PHE A 152 13.44 -3.66 -33.27
CA PHE A 152 14.05 -2.89 -32.20
C PHE A 152 14.58 -1.56 -32.70
N LEU A 153 15.39 -1.60 -33.76
CA LEU A 153 15.97 -0.39 -34.37
C LEU A 153 14.90 0.62 -34.72
N THR A 154 13.76 0.13 -35.16
CA THR A 154 12.70 0.99 -35.62
C THR A 154 11.76 1.48 -34.53
N ALA A 155 11.44 0.66 -33.54
CA ALA A 155 10.82 1.16 -32.30
C ALA A 155 11.68 2.28 -31.68
N LEU A 156 13.01 2.10 -31.69
CA LEU A 156 13.95 3.10 -31.17
C LEU A 156 13.93 4.42 -31.96
N CYS A 157 13.78 4.37 -33.29
CA CYS A 157 13.66 5.57 -34.11
C CYS A 157 12.35 6.33 -33.86
N HIS A 158 11.24 5.63 -33.59
CA HIS A 158 9.94 6.27 -33.36
C HIS A 158 9.84 7.01 -32.01
N VAL A 159 10.63 6.60 -31.01
CA VAL A 159 10.70 7.27 -29.71
C VAL A 159 11.45 8.62 -29.77
N ARG A 160 12.20 8.90 -30.86
CA ARG A 160 13.09 10.08 -31.01
C ARG A 160 12.40 11.37 -31.47
N GLY A 161 11.31 11.76 -30.83
CA GLY A 161 10.86 13.15 -30.86
C GLY A 161 11.84 14.08 -30.13
N ALA A 162 13.02 14.34 -30.71
CA ALA A 162 13.98 15.42 -30.41
C ALA A 162 15.18 15.24 -29.43
N GLU A 163 15.44 14.12 -28.76
CA GLU A 163 16.67 13.95 -27.91
C GLU A 163 17.33 12.54 -27.99
N ASN A 164 18.58 12.42 -27.51
CA ASN A 164 19.37 11.17 -27.47
C ASN A 164 18.64 10.05 -26.70
N PRO A 165 18.76 8.77 -27.12
CA PRO A 165 18.04 7.67 -26.47
C PRO A 165 18.51 7.46 -25.03
N SER A 166 17.55 7.51 -24.10
CA SER A 166 17.74 7.15 -22.68
C SER A 166 17.76 5.63 -22.50
N SER A 167 18.31 5.13 -21.39
CA SER A 167 18.25 3.69 -21.05
C SER A 167 16.82 3.14 -21.11
N THR A 168 15.85 3.93 -20.64
CA THR A 168 14.42 3.59 -20.66
C THR A 168 13.90 3.41 -22.08
N SER A 169 14.24 4.30 -23.02
CA SER A 169 13.79 4.19 -24.42
C SER A 169 14.29 2.90 -25.11
N VAL A 170 15.48 2.44 -24.75
CA VAL A 170 16.06 1.20 -25.29
C VAL A 170 15.30 -0.02 -24.78
N ILE A 171 15.00 -0.02 -23.49
CA ILE A 171 14.25 -1.08 -22.83
C ILE A 171 12.82 -1.16 -23.38
N GLU A 172 12.14 -0.01 -23.52
CA GLU A 172 10.80 0.07 -24.09
C GLU A 172 10.79 -0.41 -25.55
N SER A 173 11.77 0.01 -26.36
CA SER A 173 11.86 -0.39 -27.77
C SER A 173 12.12 -1.90 -27.94
N LEU A 174 12.93 -2.50 -27.07
CA LEU A 174 13.15 -3.95 -27.06
C LEU A 174 11.87 -4.69 -26.65
N ALA A 175 11.14 -4.19 -25.65
CA ALA A 175 9.87 -4.76 -25.21
C ALA A 175 8.82 -4.70 -26.34
N ASP A 176 8.73 -3.57 -27.03
CA ASP A 176 7.84 -3.38 -28.19
C ASP A 176 8.17 -4.35 -29.33
N ALA A 177 9.45 -4.51 -29.67
CA ALA A 177 9.88 -5.45 -30.70
C ALA A 177 9.53 -6.90 -30.36
N VAL A 178 9.77 -7.34 -29.12
CA VAL A 178 9.46 -8.70 -28.68
C VAL A 178 7.94 -8.94 -28.65
N ALA A 179 7.17 -8.00 -28.09
CA ALA A 179 5.72 -8.14 -28.03
C ALA A 179 5.09 -8.20 -29.43
N HIS A 180 5.60 -7.41 -30.38
CA HIS A 180 5.16 -7.43 -31.78
C HIS A 180 5.45 -8.79 -32.45
N VAL A 181 6.63 -9.39 -32.20
CA VAL A 181 6.94 -10.75 -32.68
C VAL A 181 5.97 -11.77 -32.08
N VAL A 182 5.68 -11.68 -30.78
CA VAL A 182 4.75 -12.58 -30.11
C VAL A 182 3.34 -12.48 -30.71
N GLN A 183 2.87 -11.26 -30.94
CA GLN A 183 1.55 -10.99 -31.51
C GLN A 183 1.41 -11.50 -32.96
N THR A 184 2.44 -11.27 -33.79
CA THR A 184 2.36 -11.50 -35.24
C THR A 184 2.84 -12.88 -35.69
N GLN A 185 3.84 -13.47 -35.03
CA GLN A 185 4.39 -14.79 -35.38
C GLN A 185 3.70 -15.93 -34.65
N PHE A 186 3.15 -15.68 -33.44
CA PHE A 186 2.39 -16.67 -32.67
C PHE A 186 0.91 -16.33 -32.76
N ILE A 187 0.32 -16.46 -33.96
CA ILE A 187 -1.06 -16.03 -34.25
C ILE A 187 -2.10 -16.80 -33.41
N HIS A 188 -1.78 -18.01 -32.97
CA HIS A 188 -2.69 -18.83 -32.15
C HIS A 188 -2.58 -18.51 -30.65
N PRO A 189 -3.71 -18.42 -29.93
CA PRO A 189 -3.73 -18.11 -28.50
C PRO A 189 -2.98 -19.16 -27.67
N GLU A 190 -2.93 -20.43 -28.11
CA GLU A 190 -2.14 -21.50 -27.50
C GLU A 190 -0.63 -21.19 -27.50
N GLY A 191 -0.11 -20.65 -28.61
CA GLY A 191 1.30 -20.27 -28.74
C GLY A 191 1.67 -19.05 -27.90
N GLN A 192 0.77 -18.07 -27.82
CA GLN A 192 0.93 -16.88 -26.97
C GLN A 192 0.84 -17.24 -25.48
N ALA A 193 -0.12 -18.07 -25.09
CA ALA A 193 -0.25 -18.60 -23.74
C ALA A 193 0.98 -19.42 -23.33
N ALA A 194 1.51 -20.27 -24.23
CA ALA A 194 2.72 -21.04 -23.98
C ALA A 194 3.94 -20.13 -23.78
N PHE A 195 4.07 -19.08 -24.60
CA PHE A 195 5.13 -18.08 -24.43
C PHE A 195 5.06 -17.41 -23.05
N MET A 196 3.87 -16.96 -22.63
CA MET A 196 3.70 -16.29 -21.33
C MET A 196 3.93 -17.23 -20.14
N LEU A 197 3.44 -18.48 -20.21
CA LEU A 197 3.71 -19.50 -19.19
C LEU A 197 5.21 -19.81 -19.09
N ARG A 198 5.91 -19.89 -20.22
CA ARG A 198 7.36 -20.10 -20.24
C ARG A 198 8.12 -18.88 -19.74
N LEU A 199 7.64 -17.67 -20.02
CA LEU A 199 8.20 -16.41 -19.51
C LEU A 199 8.04 -16.28 -17.98
N ALA A 200 6.97 -16.87 -17.41
CA ALA A 200 6.75 -16.96 -15.97
C ALA A 200 7.51 -18.12 -15.28
N ALA A 201 8.01 -19.08 -16.06
CA ALA A 201 8.76 -20.24 -15.60
C ALA A 201 10.26 -19.93 -15.44
N THR A 202 10.94 -20.55 -14.47
CA THR A 202 12.41 -20.63 -14.47
C THR A 202 12.87 -21.88 -15.23
N GLU A 203 14.15 -21.92 -15.64
CA GLU A 203 14.71 -22.87 -16.63
C GLU A 203 14.51 -24.38 -16.31
N THR A 204 14.03 -24.76 -15.11
CA THR A 204 13.82 -26.16 -14.69
C THR A 204 12.58 -26.35 -13.82
N THR A 205 11.40 -25.91 -14.29
CA THR A 205 10.14 -26.03 -13.52
C THR A 205 9.09 -26.91 -14.20
N PRO A 206 8.15 -27.51 -13.43
CA PRO A 206 6.96 -28.18 -13.98
C PRO A 206 6.17 -27.27 -14.94
N LEU A 207 6.16 -25.97 -14.64
CA LEU A 207 5.56 -24.93 -15.47
C LEU A 207 6.14 -24.87 -16.88
N ALA A 208 7.46 -25.07 -16.99
CA ALA A 208 8.17 -25.09 -18.26
C ALA A 208 7.72 -26.28 -19.14
N ASN A 209 7.49 -27.46 -18.53
CA ASN A 209 7.00 -28.64 -19.24
C ASN A 209 5.57 -28.43 -19.75
N ILE A 210 4.70 -27.78 -18.96
CA ILE A 210 3.32 -27.49 -19.34
C ILE A 210 3.27 -26.49 -20.49
N ALA A 211 4.11 -25.44 -20.43
CA ALA A 211 4.25 -24.50 -21.54
C ALA A 211 4.70 -25.23 -22.83
N ASP A 212 5.61 -26.20 -22.70
CA ASP A 212 6.10 -26.99 -23.82
C ASP A 212 5.03 -27.95 -24.37
N GLU A 213 4.18 -28.53 -23.52
CA GLU A 213 3.03 -29.35 -23.92
C GLU A 213 1.96 -28.50 -24.64
N LEU A 214 1.67 -27.31 -24.12
CA LEU A 214 0.75 -26.36 -24.75
C LEU A 214 1.28 -25.92 -26.13
N ALA A 215 2.59 -25.72 -26.26
CA ALA A 215 3.25 -25.38 -27.52
C ALA A 215 3.41 -26.57 -28.49
N ALA A 216 3.37 -27.82 -28.00
CA ALA A 216 3.51 -29.02 -28.82
C ALA A 216 2.28 -29.30 -29.68
N GLY A 217 1.14 -28.68 -29.35
CA GLY A 217 -0.06 -28.68 -30.18
C GLY A 217 0.04 -27.73 -31.37
N LYS A 218 0.41 -28.23 -32.55
CA LYS A 218 0.08 -27.66 -33.88
C LYS A 218 0.69 -26.30 -34.34
N ALA A 219 1.76 -25.76 -33.76
CA ALA A 219 2.38 -24.51 -34.28
C ALA A 219 3.80 -24.70 -34.89
N PRO A 220 4.06 -24.27 -36.14
CA PRO A 220 5.43 -24.00 -36.59
C PRO A 220 6.02 -22.87 -35.73
N GLY A 221 7.20 -23.05 -35.14
CA GLY A 221 7.86 -22.04 -34.31
C GLY A 221 7.94 -22.34 -32.80
N SER A 222 7.47 -23.50 -32.32
CA SER A 222 7.55 -23.89 -30.90
C SER A 222 8.98 -23.90 -30.34
N GLN A 223 9.99 -24.20 -31.16
CA GLN A 223 11.40 -24.09 -30.76
C GLN A 223 11.83 -22.63 -30.56
N VAL A 224 11.37 -21.72 -31.43
CA VAL A 224 11.67 -20.28 -31.33
C VAL A 224 10.96 -19.66 -30.13
N ILE A 225 9.69 -20.04 -29.87
CA ILE A 225 8.94 -19.67 -28.66
C ILE A 225 9.73 -20.06 -27.42
N ARG A 226 10.14 -21.33 -27.32
CA ARG A 226 10.85 -21.87 -26.15
C ARG A 226 12.19 -21.18 -25.93
N GLN A 227 12.96 -20.99 -27.00
CA GLN A 227 14.27 -20.35 -26.92
C GLN A 227 14.13 -18.88 -26.52
N MET A 228 13.23 -18.13 -27.15
CA MET A 228 13.02 -16.72 -26.86
C MET A 228 12.48 -16.50 -25.45
N ALA A 229 11.46 -17.25 -25.02
CA ALA A 229 10.90 -17.13 -23.67
C ALA A 229 11.92 -17.54 -22.59
N ALA A 230 12.70 -18.61 -22.81
CA ALA A 230 13.74 -19.02 -21.86
C ALA A 230 14.85 -17.98 -21.74
N THR A 231 15.31 -17.42 -22.87
CA THR A 231 16.31 -16.35 -22.85
C THR A 231 15.78 -15.09 -22.15
N LEU A 232 14.52 -14.73 -22.36
CA LEU A 232 13.90 -13.56 -21.70
C LEU A 232 13.57 -13.80 -20.22
N ALA A 233 13.39 -15.05 -19.80
CA ALA A 233 13.18 -15.44 -18.40
C ALA A 233 14.49 -15.62 -17.61
N SER A 234 15.64 -15.58 -18.28
CA SER A 234 16.93 -15.81 -17.64
C SER A 234 17.32 -14.67 -16.68
N GLU A 235 18.14 -14.98 -15.68
CA GLU A 235 18.62 -13.98 -14.71
C GLU A 235 19.52 -12.90 -15.34
N THR A 236 20.04 -13.14 -16.55
CA THR A 236 20.91 -12.19 -17.26
C THR A 236 20.14 -11.02 -17.87
N ILE A 237 18.82 -11.13 -18.03
CA ILE A 237 17.98 -10.09 -18.62
C ILE A 237 17.48 -9.11 -17.54
N PRO A 238 17.69 -7.78 -17.70
CA PRO A 238 17.22 -6.78 -16.76
C PRO A 238 15.72 -6.86 -16.51
N GLN A 239 15.33 -6.69 -15.26
CA GLN A 239 13.93 -6.74 -14.84
C GLN A 239 13.09 -5.63 -15.47
N ASP A 240 13.68 -4.46 -15.73
CA ASP A 240 13.00 -3.34 -16.40
C ASP A 240 12.48 -3.74 -17.79
N LEU A 241 13.24 -4.56 -18.53
CA LEU A 241 12.80 -5.11 -19.81
C LEU A 241 11.65 -6.09 -19.65
N ARG A 242 11.67 -6.90 -18.60
CA ARG A 242 10.60 -7.88 -18.35
C ARG A 242 9.30 -7.19 -17.93
N LEU A 243 9.38 -6.14 -17.11
CA LEU A 243 8.23 -5.31 -16.75
C LEU A 243 7.66 -4.59 -17.97
N ALA A 244 8.52 -3.95 -18.78
CA ALA A 244 8.10 -3.32 -20.02
C ALA A 244 7.47 -4.33 -20.98
N LEU A 245 8.06 -5.53 -21.11
CA LEU A 245 7.54 -6.61 -21.94
C LEU A 245 6.16 -7.08 -21.49
N TRP A 246 5.98 -7.40 -20.20
CA TRP A 246 4.66 -7.77 -19.68
C TRP A 246 3.63 -6.67 -19.94
N ASP A 247 4.01 -5.39 -19.79
CA ASP A 247 3.13 -4.27 -20.11
C ASP A 247 2.72 -4.23 -21.61
N ARG A 248 3.65 -4.50 -22.53
CA ARG A 248 3.35 -4.59 -23.96
C ARG A 248 2.52 -5.81 -24.33
N LEU A 249 2.81 -6.98 -23.76
CA LEU A 249 2.01 -8.17 -23.96
C LEU A 249 0.55 -7.94 -23.51
N ARG A 250 0.37 -7.23 -22.40
CA ARG A 250 -0.96 -6.86 -21.86
C ARG A 250 -1.75 -5.88 -22.75
N THR A 251 -1.06 -5.04 -23.51
CA THR A 251 -1.72 -4.06 -24.38
C THR A 251 -1.95 -4.60 -25.79
N GLN A 252 -1.09 -5.51 -26.26
CA GLN A 252 -1.10 -5.99 -27.65
C GLN A 252 -1.79 -7.35 -27.82
N LEU A 253 -1.84 -8.21 -26.80
CA LEU A 253 -2.48 -9.53 -26.89
C LEU A 253 -3.95 -9.50 -26.45
N GLY A 254 -4.76 -10.42 -27.00
CA GLY A 254 -6.17 -10.57 -26.66
C GLY A 254 -6.40 -11.31 -25.32
N SER A 255 -7.55 -11.09 -24.68
CA SER A 255 -7.86 -11.73 -23.37
C SER A 255 -7.86 -13.25 -23.42
N GLU A 256 -8.23 -13.86 -24.55
CA GLU A 256 -8.32 -15.31 -24.73
C GLU A 256 -6.99 -16.04 -24.42
N CYS A 257 -5.85 -15.46 -24.77
CA CYS A 257 -4.55 -16.09 -24.49
C CYS A 257 -4.16 -16.00 -23.00
N PHE A 258 -4.56 -14.94 -22.31
CA PHE A 258 -4.36 -14.80 -20.87
C PHE A 258 -5.29 -15.73 -20.08
N ASP A 259 -6.55 -15.85 -20.51
CA ASP A 259 -7.52 -16.78 -19.92
C ASP A 259 -7.01 -18.22 -20.06
N LEU A 260 -6.54 -18.61 -21.25
CA LEU A 260 -5.97 -19.93 -21.49
C LEU A 260 -4.72 -20.21 -20.64
N ALA A 261 -3.81 -19.23 -20.54
CA ALA A 261 -2.62 -19.36 -19.69
C ALA A 261 -3.00 -19.54 -18.22
N ARG A 262 -4.00 -18.81 -17.74
CA ARG A 262 -4.49 -18.88 -16.35
C ARG A 262 -5.19 -20.21 -16.05
N GLU A 263 -6.09 -20.67 -16.92
CA GLU A 263 -6.78 -21.95 -16.75
C GLU A 263 -5.79 -23.11 -16.72
N THR A 264 -4.73 -23.02 -17.52
CA THR A 264 -3.65 -24.01 -17.54
C THR A 264 -2.80 -23.98 -16.25
N LEU A 265 -2.62 -22.79 -15.66
CA LEU A 265 -1.79 -22.56 -14.48
C LEU A 265 -2.47 -22.95 -13.15
N LEU A 266 -3.77 -22.67 -13.01
CA LEU A 266 -4.51 -22.78 -11.74
C LEU A 266 -4.46 -24.17 -11.06
N PRO A 267 -4.66 -25.30 -11.77
CA PRO A 267 -4.64 -26.63 -11.14
C PRO A 267 -3.30 -26.99 -10.49
N PHE A 268 -2.19 -26.44 -11.01
CA PHE A 268 -0.84 -26.75 -10.53
C PHE A 268 -0.42 -25.93 -9.32
N LEU A 269 -0.96 -24.71 -9.19
CA LEU A 269 -0.72 -23.88 -8.02
C LEU A 269 -1.42 -24.44 -6.78
N ALA A 270 -2.57 -25.10 -6.96
CA ALA A 270 -3.32 -25.72 -5.87
C ALA A 270 -2.66 -26.99 -5.27
N ASP A 271 -1.61 -27.55 -5.87
CA ASP A 271 -0.98 -28.83 -5.47
C ASP A 271 0.40 -28.64 -4.81
N GLU A 272 0.70 -27.46 -4.25
CA GLU A 272 1.95 -27.06 -3.55
C GLU A 272 3.27 -27.21 -4.36
N THR A 273 3.23 -27.65 -5.62
CA THR A 273 4.43 -28.01 -6.40
C THR A 273 5.18 -26.83 -7.05
N VAL A 274 4.65 -25.61 -7.01
CA VAL A 274 5.21 -24.45 -7.71
C VAL A 274 5.87 -23.47 -6.72
N VAL A 275 6.97 -23.89 -6.12
CA VAL A 275 7.83 -23.02 -5.28
C VAL A 275 9.02 -22.43 -6.08
N HIS A 276 9.17 -22.82 -7.35
CA HIS A 276 10.40 -22.54 -8.13
C HIS A 276 10.21 -21.64 -9.37
N GLY A 277 9.03 -21.01 -9.54
CA GLY A 277 8.74 -20.13 -10.68
C GLY A 277 9.18 -18.67 -10.48
N HIS A 278 9.18 -17.88 -11.57
CA HIS A 278 9.45 -16.45 -11.47
C HIS A 278 8.18 -15.75 -10.94
N HIS A 279 8.08 -15.60 -9.61
CA HIS A 279 6.87 -15.14 -8.90
C HIS A 279 6.19 -13.91 -9.54
N LEU A 280 6.96 -12.93 -10.01
CA LEU A 280 6.43 -11.74 -10.69
C LEU A 280 5.67 -12.07 -11.99
N GLY A 281 6.16 -13.01 -12.79
CA GLY A 281 5.50 -13.42 -14.03
C GLY A 281 4.24 -14.25 -13.77
N ILE A 282 4.23 -15.05 -12.70
CA ILE A 282 3.03 -15.76 -12.23
C ILE A 282 1.95 -14.75 -11.83
N LEU A 283 2.32 -13.69 -11.10
CA LEU A 283 1.38 -12.63 -10.75
C LEU A 283 0.85 -11.89 -12.00
N GLU A 284 1.72 -11.53 -12.95
CA GLU A 284 1.33 -10.90 -14.23
C GLU A 284 0.26 -11.71 -15.00
N LEU A 285 0.37 -13.04 -14.99
CA LEU A 285 -0.61 -13.95 -15.60
C LEU A 285 -1.96 -13.97 -14.85
N LEU A 286 -1.91 -13.95 -13.52
CA LEU A 286 -3.10 -14.04 -12.67
C LEU A 286 -3.92 -12.73 -12.69
N THR A 287 -3.29 -11.58 -12.95
CA THR A 287 -3.96 -10.27 -12.87
C THR A 287 -4.59 -9.76 -14.17
N GLN A 288 -4.48 -10.49 -15.28
CA GLN A 288 -5.02 -10.06 -16.58
C GLN A 288 -6.22 -10.84 -17.04
N GLY A 289 -7.43 -10.26 -16.92
CA GLY A 289 -8.66 -10.78 -17.52
C GLY A 289 -9.75 -9.72 -17.57
N SER A 290 -10.73 -9.90 -18.44
CA SER A 290 -11.87 -9.00 -18.68
C SER A 290 -12.98 -9.11 -17.63
N GLY A 291 -12.84 -10.00 -16.65
CA GLY A 291 -13.73 -10.10 -15.49
C GLY A 291 -13.14 -9.38 -14.28
N ASN A 292 -13.81 -8.34 -13.79
CA ASN A 292 -13.41 -7.51 -12.66
C ASN A 292 -13.43 -8.22 -11.28
N GLU A 293 -13.44 -9.55 -11.24
CA GLU A 293 -13.55 -10.34 -10.01
C GLU A 293 -12.37 -11.29 -9.90
N TYR A 294 -11.38 -10.93 -9.08
CA TYR A 294 -10.41 -11.89 -8.60
C TYR A 294 -11.16 -12.96 -7.80
N SER A 295 -11.35 -14.14 -8.40
CA SER A 295 -11.98 -15.25 -7.70
C SER A 295 -11.20 -15.56 -6.41
N PRO A 296 -11.86 -16.08 -5.35
CA PRO A 296 -11.19 -16.48 -4.12
C PRO A 296 -10.02 -17.45 -4.35
N GLN A 297 -10.12 -18.30 -5.39
CA GLN A 297 -9.03 -19.19 -5.80
C GLN A 297 -7.81 -18.42 -6.31
N VAL A 298 -8.00 -17.38 -7.14
CA VAL A 298 -6.89 -16.56 -7.67
C VAL A 298 -6.21 -15.77 -6.54
N LEU A 299 -6.98 -15.23 -5.59
CA LEU A 299 -6.42 -14.52 -4.44
C LEU A 299 -5.62 -15.46 -3.51
N GLN A 300 -6.13 -16.66 -3.29
CA GLN A 300 -5.43 -17.68 -2.52
C GLN A 300 -4.10 -18.05 -3.17
N VAL A 301 -4.09 -18.21 -4.49
CA VAL A 301 -2.87 -18.48 -5.25
C VAL A 301 -1.89 -17.31 -5.22
N ILE A 302 -2.36 -16.06 -5.35
CA ILE A 302 -1.51 -14.86 -5.20
C ILE A 302 -0.86 -14.86 -3.81
N ARG A 303 -1.63 -15.18 -2.77
CA ARG A 303 -1.14 -15.29 -1.39
C ARG A 303 -0.07 -16.38 -1.25
N GLU A 304 -0.30 -17.56 -1.79
CA GLU A 304 0.67 -18.67 -1.78
C GLU A 304 1.96 -18.30 -2.53
N VAL A 305 1.85 -17.63 -3.68
CA VAL A 305 3.02 -17.14 -4.44
C VAL A 305 3.84 -16.13 -3.64
N ILE A 306 3.16 -15.26 -2.88
CA ILE A 306 3.79 -14.28 -1.98
C ILE A 306 4.45 -15.00 -0.78
N GLU A 307 3.76 -15.93 -0.14
CA GLU A 307 4.26 -16.68 1.02
C GLU A 307 5.44 -17.59 0.68
N ALA A 308 5.44 -18.16 -0.53
CA ALA A 308 6.53 -18.97 -1.05
C ALA A 308 7.72 -18.14 -1.55
N ALA A 309 7.56 -16.83 -1.71
CA ALA A 309 8.65 -15.98 -2.20
C ALA A 309 9.73 -15.79 -1.12
N SER A 310 11.00 -15.87 -1.53
CA SER A 310 12.12 -15.50 -0.65
C SER A 310 12.01 -14.04 -0.21
N PRO A 311 12.67 -13.59 0.88
CA PRO A 311 12.68 -12.17 1.28
C PRO A 311 13.08 -11.22 0.14
N HIS A 312 14.00 -11.65 -0.71
CA HIS A 312 14.39 -10.90 -1.92
C HIS A 312 13.31 -10.94 -3.01
N GLY A 313 12.55 -12.03 -3.12
CA GLY A 313 11.37 -12.14 -3.98
C GLY A 313 10.24 -11.22 -3.52
N CYS A 314 9.92 -11.19 -2.23
CA CYS A 314 8.96 -10.29 -1.61
C CYS A 314 9.29 -8.81 -1.90
N GLN A 315 10.53 -8.39 -1.65
CA GLN A 315 11.00 -7.03 -1.95
C GLN A 315 10.78 -6.60 -3.41
N ARG A 316 10.67 -7.56 -4.35
CA ARG A 316 10.45 -7.31 -5.78
C ARG A 316 8.97 -7.41 -6.18
N ILE A 317 8.19 -8.29 -5.55
CA ILE A 317 6.77 -8.50 -5.83
C ILE A 317 5.93 -7.33 -5.35
N PHE A 318 6.14 -6.89 -4.11
CA PHE A 318 5.26 -5.93 -3.46
C PHE A 318 5.20 -4.54 -4.12
N PRO A 319 6.30 -3.95 -4.61
CA PRO A 319 6.23 -2.68 -5.33
C PRO A 319 5.43 -2.75 -6.63
N SER A 320 5.39 -3.92 -7.27
CA SER A 320 4.65 -4.15 -8.51
C SER A 320 3.19 -4.54 -8.27
N LEU A 321 2.85 -5.12 -7.12
CA LEU A 321 1.50 -5.63 -6.83
C LEU A 321 0.36 -4.60 -7.11
N PRO A 322 0.46 -3.31 -6.71
CA PRO A 322 -0.59 -2.33 -6.99
C PRO A 322 -0.78 -2.02 -8.48
N SER A 323 0.31 -1.95 -9.25
CA SER A 323 0.23 -1.71 -10.70
C SER A 323 -0.23 -2.95 -11.45
N LEU A 324 0.20 -4.14 -11.02
CA LEU A 324 -0.19 -5.44 -11.57
C LEU A 324 -1.67 -5.73 -11.41
N LEU A 325 -2.20 -5.48 -10.22
CA LEU A 325 -3.62 -5.62 -9.93
C LEU A 325 -4.47 -4.58 -10.67
N ARG A 326 -3.83 -3.66 -11.40
CA ARG A 326 -4.42 -2.56 -12.16
C ARG A 326 -5.44 -1.74 -11.37
N VAL A 327 -5.40 -1.75 -10.01
CA VAL A 327 -6.48 -1.34 -9.08
C VAL A 327 -7.67 -0.76 -9.84
N GLN A 328 -8.43 -1.63 -10.52
CA GLN A 328 -9.55 -1.15 -11.31
C GLN A 328 -10.58 -0.60 -10.31
N GLU A 329 -11.15 0.54 -10.67
CA GLU A 329 -11.90 1.44 -9.80
C GLU A 329 -13.00 0.70 -9.02
N GLY A 330 -12.70 0.31 -7.79
CA GLY A 330 -13.65 -0.44 -6.99
C GLY A 330 -13.17 -0.69 -5.56
N PRO A 331 -14.05 -0.54 -4.56
CA PRO A 331 -13.68 -0.74 -3.17
C PRO A 331 -13.43 -2.22 -2.83
N GLU A 332 -13.93 -3.17 -3.62
CA GLU A 332 -13.74 -4.61 -3.44
C GLU A 332 -12.33 -5.09 -3.78
N ALA A 333 -11.80 -4.69 -4.95
CA ALA A 333 -10.41 -4.95 -5.31
C ALA A 333 -9.43 -4.30 -4.30
N ALA A 334 -9.76 -3.09 -3.84
CA ALA A 334 -8.95 -2.41 -2.82
C ALA A 334 -8.98 -3.13 -1.46
N ALA A 335 -10.11 -3.70 -1.06
CA ALA A 335 -10.23 -4.49 0.17
C ALA A 335 -9.39 -5.77 0.11
N GLN A 336 -9.43 -6.46 -1.03
CA GLN A 336 -8.63 -7.67 -1.26
C GLN A 336 -7.13 -7.38 -1.25
N LEU A 337 -6.70 -6.30 -1.93
CA LEU A 337 -5.29 -5.86 -1.89
C LEU A 337 -4.86 -5.52 -0.46
N ALA A 338 -5.72 -4.81 0.29
CA ALA A 338 -5.45 -4.48 1.67
C ALA A 338 -5.21 -5.72 2.54
N ALA A 339 -6.03 -6.77 2.37
CA ALA A 339 -5.89 -8.03 3.10
C ALA A 339 -4.61 -8.80 2.73
N LEU A 340 -4.15 -8.74 1.48
CA LEU A 340 -2.90 -9.36 1.05
C LEU A 340 -1.67 -8.64 1.63
N CYS A 341 -1.70 -7.32 1.72
CA CYS A 341 -0.55 -6.52 2.14
C CYS A 341 -0.41 -6.40 3.67
N ALA A 342 -1.50 -6.54 4.43
CA ALA A 342 -1.59 -6.20 5.86
C ALA A 342 -0.51 -6.80 6.77
N ASP A 343 -0.05 -8.01 6.48
CA ASP A 343 0.94 -8.75 7.28
C ASP A 343 2.22 -9.07 6.50
N VAL A 344 2.36 -8.55 5.27
CA VAL A 344 3.48 -8.92 4.39
C VAL A 344 4.26 -7.73 3.82
N ASP A 345 3.58 -6.64 3.41
CA ASP A 345 4.25 -5.37 3.08
C ASP A 345 3.31 -4.18 3.31
N MET A 346 3.61 -3.41 4.37
CA MET A 346 2.84 -2.21 4.70
C MET A 346 3.04 -1.08 3.69
N ALA A 347 4.19 -0.96 3.02
CA ALA A 347 4.39 0.08 2.01
C ALA A 347 3.44 -0.11 0.82
N ALA A 348 3.20 -1.37 0.43
CA ALA A 348 2.24 -1.75 -0.61
C ALA A 348 0.76 -1.62 -0.17
N LEU A 349 0.48 -1.54 1.14
CA LEU A 349 -0.87 -1.34 1.67
C LEU A 349 -1.42 0.08 1.43
N ARG A 350 -0.54 1.08 1.36
CA ARG A 350 -0.95 2.50 1.30
C ARG A 350 -1.90 2.84 0.14
N PRO A 351 -1.65 2.44 -1.13
CA PRO A 351 -2.56 2.71 -2.24
C PRO A 351 -3.95 2.10 -2.04
N ALA A 352 -4.05 0.89 -1.49
CA ALA A 352 -5.34 0.27 -1.18
C ALA A 352 -6.12 1.04 -0.11
N LEU A 353 -5.45 1.49 0.96
CA LEU A 353 -6.09 2.32 1.97
C LEU A 353 -6.56 3.68 1.39
N ASP A 354 -5.82 4.25 0.45
CA ASP A 354 -6.23 5.48 -0.24
C ASP A 354 -7.49 5.25 -1.09
N ALA A 355 -7.55 4.15 -1.85
CA ALA A 355 -8.72 3.77 -2.65
C ALA A 355 -9.96 3.47 -1.76
N LEU A 356 -9.79 2.72 -0.67
CA LEU A 356 -10.86 2.42 0.29
C LEU A 356 -11.41 3.69 0.94
N ASN A 357 -10.54 4.62 1.33
CA ASN A 357 -10.96 5.89 1.94
C ASN A 357 -11.59 6.87 0.95
N ALA A 358 -11.44 6.65 -0.35
CA ALA A 358 -12.11 7.43 -1.39
C ALA A 358 -13.54 6.92 -1.68
N SER A 359 -13.86 5.67 -1.31
CA SER A 359 -15.18 5.08 -1.51
C SER A 359 -16.17 5.46 -0.41
N GLU A 360 -17.44 5.64 -0.77
CA GLU A 360 -18.54 5.80 0.20
C GLU A 360 -19.05 4.46 0.75
N ASP A 361 -19.00 3.42 -0.07
CA ASP A 361 -19.40 2.06 0.27
C ASP A 361 -18.15 1.16 0.30
N VAL A 362 -17.80 0.67 1.49
CA VAL A 362 -16.55 -0.07 1.72
C VAL A 362 -16.92 -1.51 2.06
N PRO A 363 -16.47 -2.53 1.29
CA PRO A 363 -16.78 -3.91 1.59
C PRO A 363 -16.36 -4.28 3.01
N ASP A 364 -17.17 -5.08 3.70
CA ASP A 364 -16.91 -5.37 5.12
C ASP A 364 -15.55 -6.08 5.35
N SER A 365 -15.04 -6.82 4.36
CA SER A 365 -13.71 -7.45 4.38
C SER A 365 -12.57 -6.43 4.48
N ALA A 366 -12.78 -5.18 4.04
CA ALA A 366 -11.78 -4.13 4.16
C ALA A 366 -11.45 -3.79 5.61
N PHE A 367 -12.36 -4.06 6.56
CA PHE A 367 -12.13 -3.75 7.97
C PHE A 367 -11.23 -4.77 8.67
N ASP A 368 -10.94 -5.92 8.05
CA ASP A 368 -10.02 -6.92 8.60
C ASP A 368 -8.57 -6.42 8.62
N VAL A 369 -8.23 -5.44 7.78
CA VAL A 369 -6.89 -4.81 7.75
C VAL A 369 -6.60 -3.92 8.96
N LEU A 370 -7.62 -3.59 9.78
CA LEU A 370 -7.49 -2.65 10.88
C LEU A 370 -6.68 -3.25 12.03
N SER A 371 -5.36 -3.02 12.02
CA SER A 371 -4.42 -3.45 13.06
C SER A 371 -3.68 -2.28 13.72
N PRO A 372 -3.05 -2.49 14.90
CA PRO A 372 -2.24 -1.48 15.59
C PRO A 372 -1.11 -0.97 14.73
N LEU A 373 -0.52 -1.85 13.94
CA LEU A 373 0.63 -1.53 13.11
C LEU A 373 0.20 -0.60 11.97
N VAL A 374 -0.94 -0.89 11.34
CA VAL A 374 -1.56 0.00 10.35
C VAL A 374 -1.92 1.36 10.98
N ALA A 375 -2.39 1.36 12.23
CA ALA A 375 -2.70 2.59 12.96
C ALA A 375 -1.46 3.46 13.27
N LEU A 376 -0.30 2.83 13.51
CA LEU A 376 0.95 3.54 13.78
C LEU A 376 1.61 4.06 12.49
N GLU A 377 1.58 3.26 11.42
CA GLU A 377 2.18 3.61 10.12
C GLU A 377 1.31 4.58 9.32
N TYR A 378 -0.01 4.37 9.30
CA TYR A 378 -0.98 5.16 8.52
C TYR A 378 -2.14 5.72 9.37
N PRO A 379 -1.86 6.50 10.43
CA PRO A 379 -2.86 6.88 11.44
C PRO A 379 -4.10 7.56 10.86
N ARG A 380 -3.93 8.48 9.91
CA ARG A 380 -5.06 9.20 9.28
C ARG A 380 -5.92 8.29 8.40
N ARG A 381 -5.30 7.35 7.69
CA ARG A 381 -6.00 6.41 6.79
C ARG A 381 -6.75 5.34 7.59
N ALA A 382 -6.07 4.78 8.58
CA ALA A 382 -6.63 3.79 9.49
C ALA A 382 -7.84 4.35 10.26
N ALA A 383 -7.73 5.58 10.76
CA ALA A 383 -8.83 6.25 11.45
C ALA A 383 -10.05 6.51 10.57
N ARG A 384 -9.85 6.98 9.32
CA ARG A 384 -10.95 7.19 8.36
C ARG A 384 -11.66 5.88 8.02
N LEU A 385 -10.89 4.83 7.77
CA LEU A 385 -11.44 3.50 7.51
C LEU A 385 -12.21 2.97 8.73
N ALA A 386 -11.67 3.14 9.93
CA ALA A 386 -12.34 2.80 11.19
C ALA A 386 -13.64 3.62 11.41
N GLU A 387 -13.68 4.90 11.04
CA GLU A 387 -14.90 5.71 11.07
C GLU A 387 -15.97 5.19 10.11
N THR A 388 -15.58 4.74 8.93
CA THR A 388 -16.50 4.11 7.98
C THR A 388 -17.02 2.78 8.55
N GLY A 389 -16.15 1.95 9.13
CA GLY A 389 -16.55 0.70 9.78
C GLY A 389 -17.53 0.93 10.94
N LEU A 390 -17.29 1.93 11.79
CA LEU A 390 -18.20 2.27 12.90
C LEU A 390 -19.59 2.76 12.44
N ARG A 391 -19.70 3.29 11.20
CA ARG A 391 -20.97 3.73 10.61
C ARG A 391 -21.70 2.60 9.90
N GLN A 392 -20.96 1.76 9.16
CA GLN A 392 -21.52 0.74 8.27
C GLN A 392 -21.82 -0.58 8.99
N LEU A 393 -20.92 -1.03 9.87
CA LEU A 393 -21.01 -2.35 10.49
C LEU A 393 -22.14 -2.45 11.53
N SER A 394 -22.77 -3.62 11.57
CA SER A 394 -23.76 -3.98 12.60
C SER A 394 -23.09 -4.14 13.98
N GLU A 395 -23.86 -4.02 15.08
CA GLU A 395 -23.29 -4.18 16.43
C GLU A 395 -22.85 -5.63 16.73
N ASP A 396 -23.36 -6.61 15.97
CA ASP A 396 -23.05 -8.03 16.12
C ASP A 396 -21.81 -8.46 15.32
N ASP A 397 -21.30 -7.60 14.44
CA ASP A 397 -20.12 -7.88 13.62
C ASP A 397 -18.83 -7.77 14.45
N PRO A 398 -17.97 -8.80 14.53
CA PRO A 398 -16.73 -8.74 15.31
C PRO A 398 -15.77 -7.63 14.85
N ARG A 399 -15.79 -7.24 13.56
CA ARG A 399 -14.91 -6.22 12.98
C ARG A 399 -15.20 -4.83 13.55
N ILE A 400 -16.40 -4.60 14.11
CA ILE A 400 -16.72 -3.33 14.79
C ILE A 400 -15.82 -3.09 16.00
N ILE A 401 -15.32 -4.15 16.63
CA ILE A 401 -14.37 -4.08 17.74
C ILE A 401 -13.04 -3.54 17.25
N SER A 402 -12.48 -4.12 16.18
CA SER A 402 -11.24 -3.65 15.55
C SER A 402 -11.37 -2.19 15.13
N ALA A 403 -12.47 -1.82 14.47
CA ALA A 403 -12.75 -0.43 14.12
C ALA A 403 -12.80 0.49 15.34
N ALA A 404 -13.49 0.10 16.42
CA ALA A 404 -13.54 0.89 17.65
C ALA A 404 -12.15 1.07 18.28
N LEU A 405 -11.36 0.00 18.37
CA LEU A 405 -10.04 0.02 18.99
C LEU A 405 -9.03 0.81 18.16
N ILE A 406 -9.00 0.64 16.84
CA ILE A 406 -8.12 1.42 15.96
C ILE A 406 -8.49 2.89 15.97
N TRP A 407 -9.79 3.22 15.98
CA TRP A 407 -10.23 4.61 16.16
C TRP A 407 -9.77 5.19 17.49
N ILE A 408 -9.85 4.41 18.58
CA ILE A 408 -9.31 4.79 19.89
C ILE A 408 -7.78 5.02 19.84
N MET A 409 -7.04 4.10 19.22
CA MET A 409 -5.57 4.14 19.15
C MET A 409 -5.07 5.34 18.36
N THR A 410 -5.62 5.56 17.17
CA THR A 410 -5.26 6.69 16.29
C THR A 410 -5.67 8.04 16.87
N SER A 411 -6.71 8.06 17.72
CA SER A 411 -7.25 9.22 18.42
C SER A 411 -7.73 10.37 17.49
N PRO A 412 -8.84 11.03 17.82
CA PRO A 412 -9.37 12.15 17.04
C PRO A 412 -8.47 13.41 16.99
N ALA A 413 -7.34 13.45 17.70
CA ALA A 413 -6.38 14.54 17.59
C ALA A 413 -5.47 14.44 16.34
N THR A 414 -5.29 13.24 15.78
CA THR A 414 -4.44 13.04 14.59
C THR A 414 -5.22 12.92 13.28
N ALA A 415 -6.49 12.48 13.33
CA ALA A 415 -7.19 12.02 12.14
C ALA A 415 -8.58 12.62 11.84
N CYS A 416 -9.39 12.98 12.85
CA CYS A 416 -10.74 13.50 12.64
C CYS A 416 -10.79 15.01 12.92
N THR A 417 -10.60 15.81 11.86
CA THR A 417 -10.76 17.27 11.94
C THR A 417 -12.21 17.70 12.12
N ASP A 418 -13.17 16.85 11.72
CA ASP A 418 -14.61 17.13 11.82
C ASP A 418 -15.14 16.81 13.24
N PRO A 419 -15.60 17.81 14.01
CA PRO A 419 -16.08 17.62 15.38
C PRO A 419 -17.37 16.80 15.45
N ASP A 420 -18.20 16.79 14.41
CA ASP A 420 -19.46 16.07 14.41
C ASP A 420 -19.25 14.58 14.13
N ARG A 421 -18.42 14.23 13.14
CA ARG A 421 -18.03 12.81 12.90
C ARG A 421 -17.40 12.19 14.15
N ARG A 422 -16.47 12.93 14.78
CA ARG A 422 -15.86 12.55 16.05
C ARG A 422 -16.91 12.26 17.14
N ARG A 423 -17.91 13.13 17.26
CA ARG A 423 -18.98 12.96 18.26
C ARG A 423 -19.78 11.69 18.01
N HIS A 424 -20.15 11.41 16.75
CA HIS A 424 -20.91 10.22 16.38
C HIS A 424 -20.12 8.93 16.66
N ALA A 425 -18.84 8.87 16.25
CA ALA A 425 -17.96 7.72 16.52
C ALA A 425 -17.84 7.46 18.03
N LEU A 426 -17.58 8.50 18.84
CA LEU A 426 -17.52 8.37 20.30
C LEU A 426 -18.85 7.89 20.91
N GLN A 427 -19.98 8.39 20.44
CA GLN A 427 -21.29 7.94 20.93
C GLN A 427 -21.54 6.47 20.59
N ARG A 428 -21.12 6.01 19.41
CA ARG A 428 -21.19 4.59 19.03
C ARG A 428 -20.31 3.73 19.91
N ILE A 429 -19.03 4.08 20.09
CA ILE A 429 -18.08 3.35 20.96
C ILE A 429 -18.58 3.28 22.40
N VAL A 430 -19.10 4.38 22.94
CA VAL A 430 -19.64 4.42 24.32
C VAL A 430 -20.89 3.54 24.46
N ARG A 431 -21.72 3.41 23.42
CA ARG A 431 -22.85 2.47 23.42
C ARG A 431 -22.36 1.03 23.44
N LEU A 432 -21.44 0.66 22.54
CA LEU A 432 -20.87 -0.69 22.49
C LEU A 432 -20.20 -1.10 23.81
N ALA A 433 -19.55 -0.16 24.50
CA ALA A 433 -18.93 -0.39 25.80
C ALA A 433 -19.94 -0.59 26.96
N ARG A 434 -21.20 -0.18 26.80
CA ARG A 434 -22.26 -0.30 27.82
C ARG A 434 -23.12 -1.54 27.67
N ASN A 435 -23.11 -2.17 26.50
CA ASN A 435 -23.83 -3.42 26.27
C ASN A 435 -23.25 -4.53 27.16
N ASP A 436 -24.05 -5.55 27.48
CA ASP A 436 -23.60 -6.70 28.27
C ASP A 436 -23.21 -7.87 27.34
N CYS A 437 -22.34 -7.60 26.36
CA CYS A 437 -21.82 -8.63 25.44
C CYS A 437 -20.30 -8.83 25.60
N THR A 438 -19.78 -9.89 25.00
CA THR A 438 -18.34 -10.26 25.02
C THR A 438 -17.46 -9.14 24.44
N ALA A 439 -17.95 -8.39 23.44
CA ALA A 439 -17.26 -7.24 22.85
C ALA A 439 -17.06 -6.07 23.84
N SER A 440 -17.92 -5.95 24.85
CA SER A 440 -17.93 -4.79 25.74
C SER A 440 -16.77 -4.77 26.74
N SER A 441 -16.22 -5.92 27.13
CA SER A 441 -14.98 -5.98 27.92
C SER A 441 -13.78 -5.46 27.11
N VAL A 442 -13.70 -5.84 25.84
CA VAL A 442 -12.63 -5.45 24.91
C VAL A 442 -12.65 -3.95 24.64
N ILE A 443 -13.83 -3.38 24.34
CA ILE A 443 -13.96 -1.95 24.09
C ILE A 443 -13.70 -1.15 25.38
N ARG A 444 -14.08 -1.69 26.55
CA ARG A 444 -13.71 -1.08 27.84
C ARG A 444 -12.20 -1.06 28.08
N ALA A 445 -11.46 -2.09 27.67
CA ALA A 445 -9.99 -2.09 27.69
C ALA A 445 -9.42 -0.96 26.84
N GLY A 446 -9.92 -0.80 25.61
CA GLY A 446 -9.54 0.33 24.75
C GLY A 446 -9.86 1.69 25.37
N LEU A 447 -11.05 1.86 25.94
CA LEU A 447 -11.43 3.10 26.65
C LEU A 447 -10.57 3.36 27.89
N ALA A 448 -10.13 2.32 28.60
CA ALA A 448 -9.18 2.46 29.71
C ALA A 448 -7.85 3.02 29.20
N SER A 449 -7.32 2.45 28.12
CA SER A 449 -6.09 2.91 27.47
C SER A 449 -6.21 4.38 27.04
N LEU A 450 -7.26 4.75 26.30
CA LEU A 450 -7.50 6.15 25.91
C LEU A 450 -7.51 7.13 27.09
N ARG A 451 -8.14 6.72 28.19
CA ARG A 451 -8.20 7.51 29.43
C ARG A 451 -6.86 7.55 30.15
N ALA A 452 -6.03 6.51 30.02
CA ALA A 452 -4.68 6.51 30.53
C ALA A 452 -3.77 7.52 29.81
N PHE A 453 -4.08 7.92 28.58
CA PHE A 453 -3.33 8.98 27.87
C PHE A 453 -3.89 10.40 28.07
N THR A 454 -5.13 10.54 28.57
CA THR A 454 -5.87 11.81 28.60
C THR A 454 -6.31 12.19 30.01
N HIS A 455 -6.61 13.46 30.27
CA HIS A 455 -7.00 13.99 31.58
C HIS A 455 -8.44 13.60 31.97
N ARG A 456 -8.73 12.29 32.00
CA ARG A 456 -10.01 11.70 32.38
C ARG A 456 -9.76 10.45 33.21
N SER A 457 -10.47 10.31 34.32
CA SER A 457 -10.32 9.15 35.22
C SER A 457 -10.54 7.82 34.47
N ALA A 458 -9.53 6.95 34.53
CA ALA A 458 -9.57 5.58 34.04
C ALA A 458 -10.06 4.59 35.12
N CYS A 459 -10.28 5.04 36.36
CA CYS A 459 -10.55 4.19 37.54
C CYS A 459 -11.67 3.17 37.38
N LYS A 460 -12.77 3.55 36.72
CA LYS A 460 -13.92 2.64 36.55
C LYS A 460 -13.54 1.48 35.63
N GLN A 461 -12.96 1.79 34.48
CA GLN A 461 -12.55 0.79 33.49
C GLN A 461 -11.39 -0.07 34.01
N LEU A 462 -10.40 0.51 34.68
CA LEU A 462 -9.30 -0.23 35.28
C LEU A 462 -9.77 -1.22 36.36
N ARG A 463 -10.70 -0.82 37.25
CA ARG A 463 -11.30 -1.75 38.23
C ARG A 463 -12.07 -2.88 37.56
N GLU A 464 -12.80 -2.59 36.49
CA GLU A 464 -13.51 -3.60 35.71
C GLU A 464 -12.54 -4.57 35.02
N LEU A 465 -11.39 -4.11 34.52
CA LEU A 465 -10.35 -4.98 33.94
C LEU A 465 -9.71 -5.91 34.99
N VAL A 466 -9.34 -5.36 36.15
CA VAL A 466 -8.75 -6.12 37.26
C VAL A 466 -9.73 -7.12 37.86
N THR A 467 -11.03 -6.79 37.91
CA THR A 467 -12.07 -7.74 38.38
C THR A 467 -12.45 -8.76 37.30
N ALA A 468 -12.40 -8.39 36.02
CA ALA A 468 -12.55 -9.32 34.90
C ALA A 468 -11.40 -10.35 34.85
N GLU A 469 -10.18 -9.95 35.20
CA GLU A 469 -9.01 -10.83 35.36
C GLU A 469 -9.31 -12.05 36.25
N GLN A 470 -10.08 -11.85 37.33
CA GLN A 470 -10.44 -12.88 38.31
C GLN A 470 -11.62 -13.77 37.87
N SER A 471 -12.40 -13.36 36.86
CA SER A 471 -13.67 -13.99 36.47
C SER A 471 -13.71 -14.55 35.04
N LEU A 472 -12.70 -14.27 34.21
CA LEU A 472 -12.60 -14.75 32.84
C LEU A 472 -12.24 -16.25 32.78
N SER A 473 -13.21 -17.11 33.03
CA SER A 473 -13.17 -18.53 32.64
C SER A 473 -13.75 -18.72 31.23
N SER A 474 -13.04 -19.48 30.40
CA SER A 474 -13.42 -20.10 29.10
C SER A 474 -13.46 -19.28 27.80
N GLY A 475 -13.51 -17.94 27.81
CA GLY A 475 -13.42 -17.13 26.57
C GLY A 475 -12.40 -16.00 26.71
N GLY A 476 -11.11 -16.26 26.44
CA GLY A 476 -10.03 -15.29 26.66
C GLY A 476 -10.20 -13.99 25.87
N MET A 477 -9.78 -12.86 26.46
CA MET A 477 -9.71 -11.59 25.71
C MET A 477 -8.73 -11.69 24.53
N PRO A 478 -9.04 -11.08 23.37
CA PRO A 478 -8.15 -11.05 22.21
C PRO A 478 -6.83 -10.32 22.52
N VAL A 479 -5.78 -10.64 21.75
CA VAL A 479 -4.40 -10.10 21.92
C VAL A 479 -4.41 -8.59 22.10
N MET A 480 -5.09 -7.87 21.20
CA MET A 480 -5.25 -6.42 21.23
C MET A 480 -5.76 -5.89 22.58
N ALA A 481 -6.78 -6.52 23.15
CA ALA A 481 -7.38 -6.09 24.40
C ALA A 481 -6.39 -6.27 25.57
N CYS A 482 -5.63 -7.36 25.57
CA CYS A 482 -4.57 -7.59 26.55
C CYS A 482 -3.48 -6.51 26.43
N CYS A 483 -3.03 -6.18 25.22
CA CYS A 483 -2.06 -5.10 25.00
C CYS A 483 -2.55 -3.74 25.50
N LEU A 484 -3.80 -3.37 25.18
CA LEU A 484 -4.39 -2.10 25.63
C LEU A 484 -4.59 -2.06 27.14
N ALA A 485 -4.96 -3.19 27.76
CA ALA A 485 -5.02 -3.32 29.21
C ALA A 485 -3.64 -3.13 29.84
N GLY A 486 -2.61 -3.79 29.31
CA GLY A 486 -1.22 -3.66 29.77
C GLY A 486 -0.68 -2.24 29.69
N LEU A 487 -0.95 -1.53 28.58
CA LEU A 487 -0.64 -0.10 28.45
C LEU A 487 -1.38 0.74 29.48
N ALA A 488 -2.69 0.50 29.65
CA ALA A 488 -3.51 1.27 30.58
C ALA A 488 -3.04 1.10 32.03
N THR A 489 -2.74 -0.12 32.47
CA THR A 489 -2.22 -0.40 33.82
C THR A 489 -0.81 0.18 34.00
N SER A 490 0.07 0.05 33.00
CA SER A 490 1.42 0.60 33.03
C SER A 490 1.44 2.13 33.16
N LEU A 491 0.55 2.83 32.47
CA LEU A 491 0.39 4.30 32.53
C LEU A 491 -0.28 4.80 33.82
N ASN A 492 -0.81 3.90 34.65
CA ASN A 492 -1.45 4.20 35.93
C ASN A 492 -0.68 3.60 37.13
N ASN A 493 0.62 3.33 36.95
CA ASN A 493 1.52 2.85 38.00
C ASN A 493 1.10 1.49 38.62
N MET A 494 0.52 0.62 37.80
CA MET A 494 0.10 -0.74 38.14
C MET A 494 1.02 -1.76 37.46
N ALA A 495 2.30 -1.77 37.86
CA ALA A 495 3.37 -2.51 37.18
C ALA A 495 3.13 -4.03 37.14
N GLU A 496 2.77 -4.62 38.28
CA GLU A 496 2.49 -6.07 38.38
C GLU A 496 1.37 -6.51 37.41
N GLN A 497 0.29 -5.72 37.34
CA GLN A 497 -0.82 -6.00 36.44
C GLN A 497 -0.42 -5.79 34.98
N ALA A 498 0.41 -4.78 34.68
CA ALA A 498 0.91 -4.55 33.32
C ALA A 498 1.73 -5.73 32.80
N VAL A 499 2.64 -6.26 33.63
CA VAL A 499 3.45 -7.44 33.29
C VAL A 499 2.56 -8.65 33.01
N LEU A 500 1.55 -8.90 33.83
CA LEU A 500 0.61 -10.01 33.63
C LEU A 500 -0.13 -9.92 32.29
N TRP A 501 -0.65 -8.73 31.95
CA TRP A 501 -1.32 -8.49 30.67
C TRP A 501 -0.38 -8.70 29.48
N CYS A 502 0.89 -8.30 29.59
CA CYS A 502 1.91 -8.55 28.57
C CYS A 502 2.16 -10.05 28.37
N TRP A 503 2.31 -10.82 29.45
CA TRP A 503 2.48 -12.27 29.37
C TRP A 503 1.29 -12.95 28.70
N ARG A 504 0.07 -12.52 29.04
CA ARG A 504 -1.15 -13.03 28.42
C ARG A 504 -1.22 -12.71 26.93
N ALA A 505 -0.83 -11.49 26.53
CA ALA A 505 -0.78 -11.10 25.13
C ALA A 505 0.25 -11.93 24.34
N ARG A 506 1.45 -12.16 24.91
CA ARG A 506 2.48 -13.03 24.31
C ARG A 506 2.02 -14.47 24.14
N ALA A 507 1.24 -15.01 25.08
CA ALA A 507 0.73 -16.38 25.00
C ALA A 507 -0.34 -16.56 23.91
N LEU A 508 -0.98 -15.47 23.47
CA LEU A 508 -2.05 -15.49 22.48
C LEU A 508 -1.58 -15.07 21.08
N ALA A 509 -0.48 -14.33 20.98
CA ALA A 509 0.01 -13.82 19.71
C ALA A 509 0.70 -14.91 18.88
N SER A 510 0.40 -14.93 17.58
CA SER A 510 1.17 -15.72 16.62
C SER A 510 2.60 -15.19 16.50
N ALA A 511 3.55 -16.02 16.03
CA ALA A 511 4.96 -15.65 15.99
C ALA A 511 5.34 -14.65 14.87
N HIS A 512 4.51 -14.52 13.82
CA HIS A 512 4.87 -13.82 12.58
C HIS A 512 3.83 -12.79 12.11
N SER A 513 2.84 -12.42 12.93
CA SER A 513 1.82 -11.43 12.56
C SER A 513 2.16 -10.01 12.98
N SER A 514 1.49 -9.01 12.39
CA SER A 514 1.51 -7.61 12.87
C SER A 514 1.14 -7.47 14.35
N GLU A 515 0.33 -8.40 14.89
CA GLU A 515 0.02 -8.46 16.32
C GLU A 515 1.25 -8.81 17.17
N HIS A 516 2.16 -9.66 16.67
CA HIS A 516 3.40 -10.01 17.38
C HIS A 516 4.26 -8.77 17.61
N ILE A 517 4.46 -7.98 16.56
CA ILE A 517 5.19 -6.71 16.61
C ILE A 517 4.57 -5.79 17.67
N TRP A 518 3.25 -5.65 17.68
CA TRP A 518 2.56 -4.84 18.67
C TRP A 518 2.74 -5.34 20.10
N VAL A 519 2.66 -6.65 20.32
CA VAL A 519 2.91 -7.26 21.63
C VAL A 519 4.32 -6.97 22.13
N LEU A 520 5.32 -7.08 21.26
CA LEU A 520 6.71 -6.78 21.61
C LEU A 520 6.90 -5.29 21.95
N ILE A 521 6.29 -4.37 21.19
CA ILE A 521 6.32 -2.93 21.49
C ILE A 521 5.73 -2.64 22.88
N VAL A 522 4.54 -3.19 23.16
CA VAL A 522 3.89 -2.98 24.46
C VAL A 522 4.71 -3.59 25.59
N HIS A 523 5.29 -4.77 25.37
CA HIS A 523 6.13 -5.41 26.37
C HIS A 523 7.42 -4.61 26.64
N ALA A 524 8.06 -4.07 25.60
CA ALA A 524 9.22 -3.20 25.75
C ALA A 524 8.89 -1.93 26.57
N LEU A 525 7.72 -1.32 26.32
CA LEU A 525 7.26 -0.17 27.09
C LEU A 525 7.00 -0.51 28.57
N VAL A 526 6.45 -1.69 28.85
CA VAL A 526 6.23 -2.16 30.22
C VAL A 526 7.55 -2.46 30.91
N ALA A 527 8.46 -3.19 30.25
CA ALA A 527 9.80 -3.50 30.77
C ALA A 527 10.61 -2.24 31.10
N TYR A 528 10.60 -1.26 30.19
CA TYR A 528 11.26 0.03 30.42
C TYR A 528 10.73 0.75 31.67
N ARG A 529 9.42 0.73 31.89
CA ARG A 529 8.79 1.36 33.06
C ARG A 529 9.00 0.59 34.36
N ASP A 530 9.21 -0.72 34.27
CA ASP A 530 9.61 -1.57 35.40
C ASP A 530 11.10 -1.40 35.75
N GLY A 531 11.87 -0.71 34.90
CA GLY A 531 13.30 -0.45 35.07
C GLY A 531 14.22 -1.47 34.38
N ASP A 532 13.66 -2.46 33.67
CA ASP A 532 14.42 -3.45 32.90
C ASP A 532 14.75 -2.90 31.50
N THR A 533 15.75 -2.02 31.44
CA THR A 533 16.20 -1.38 30.19
C THR A 533 16.86 -2.38 29.23
N GLN A 534 17.47 -3.45 29.75
CA GLN A 534 18.10 -4.48 28.93
C GLN A 534 17.04 -5.28 28.17
N LEU A 535 16.01 -5.77 28.87
CA LEU A 535 14.90 -6.47 28.21
C LEU A 535 14.17 -5.56 27.21
N ALA A 536 13.94 -4.29 27.57
CA ALA A 536 13.32 -3.33 26.66
C ALA A 536 14.13 -3.18 25.35
N ALA A 537 15.46 -3.04 25.46
CA ALA A 537 16.35 -2.95 24.31
C ALA A 537 16.34 -4.22 23.44
N GLU A 538 16.41 -5.41 24.04
CA GLU A 538 16.37 -6.68 23.33
C GLU A 538 15.05 -6.87 22.55
N LEU A 539 13.92 -6.52 23.16
CA LEU A 539 12.61 -6.58 22.52
C LEU A 539 12.48 -5.57 21.38
N LEU A 540 12.97 -4.33 21.56
CA LEU A 540 12.94 -3.31 20.51
C LEU A 540 13.80 -3.70 19.30
N LYS A 541 14.93 -4.37 19.51
CA LYS A 541 15.78 -4.88 18.42
C LYS A 541 15.05 -5.94 17.59
N GLN A 542 14.32 -6.84 18.24
CA GLN A 542 13.46 -7.81 17.54
C GLN A 542 12.35 -7.11 16.75
N VAL A 543 11.73 -6.08 17.33
CA VAL A 543 10.72 -5.28 16.64
C VAL A 543 11.30 -4.58 15.41
N GLU A 544 12.48 -3.99 15.51
CA GLU A 544 13.16 -3.32 14.40
C GLU A 544 13.42 -4.29 13.24
N GLU A 545 13.95 -5.48 13.54
CA GLU A 545 14.19 -6.54 12.54
C GLU A 545 12.92 -6.98 11.82
N LEU A 546 11.85 -7.29 12.58
CA LEU A 546 10.56 -7.70 12.02
C LEU A 546 9.88 -6.56 11.24
N SER A 547 9.98 -5.32 11.74
CA SER A 547 9.41 -4.15 11.09
C SER A 547 10.08 -3.86 9.75
N ASN A 548 11.40 -4.06 9.66
CA ASN A 548 12.15 -3.93 8.40
C ASN A 548 11.77 -5.00 7.37
N GLN A 549 11.42 -6.22 7.81
CA GLN A 549 10.98 -7.30 6.92
C GLN A 549 9.63 -7.00 6.26
N ILE A 550 8.70 -6.35 6.98
CA ILE A 550 7.33 -6.05 6.52
C ILE A 550 7.20 -4.60 5.97
N GLY A 551 8.31 -3.85 5.85
CA GLY A 551 8.30 -2.51 5.28
C GLY A 551 7.68 -1.42 6.18
N VAL A 552 7.70 -1.60 7.50
CA VAL A 552 7.13 -0.67 8.49
C VAL A 552 8.16 0.38 8.92
N ALA A 553 8.38 1.36 8.04
CA ALA A 553 9.46 2.33 8.20
C ALA A 553 9.32 3.22 9.45
N THR A 554 8.10 3.66 9.79
CA THR A 554 7.89 4.61 10.91
C THR A 554 8.17 3.93 12.25
N VAL A 555 7.67 2.72 12.44
CA VAL A 555 7.86 1.95 13.68
C VAL A 555 9.31 1.49 13.82
N SER A 556 9.92 0.96 12.76
CA SER A 556 11.33 0.56 12.74
C SER A 556 12.23 1.72 13.19
N ARG A 557 12.04 2.89 12.60
CA ARG A 557 12.80 4.09 12.95
C ARG A 557 12.58 4.56 14.39
N CYS A 558 11.36 4.47 14.91
CA CYS A 558 11.11 4.75 16.32
C CYS A 558 11.82 3.76 17.26
N CYS A 559 11.88 2.47 16.89
CA CYS A 559 12.59 1.46 17.68
C CYS A 559 14.10 1.71 17.67
N HIS A 560 14.66 2.07 16.51
CA HIS A 560 16.07 2.46 16.39
C HIS A 560 16.43 3.62 17.34
N LEU A 561 15.63 4.69 17.36
CA LEU A 561 15.82 5.83 18.28
C LEU A 561 15.69 5.42 19.75
N ALA A 562 14.74 4.53 20.06
CA ALA A 562 14.55 4.03 21.42
C ALA A 562 15.77 3.20 21.89
N ILE A 563 16.33 2.37 21.02
CA ILE A 563 17.52 1.56 21.30
C ILE A 563 18.72 2.46 21.56
N GLN A 564 18.93 3.51 20.74
CA GLN A 564 19.99 4.50 20.95
C GLN A 564 19.84 5.19 22.32
N PHE A 565 18.60 5.60 22.67
CA PHE A 565 18.30 6.18 23.96
C PHE A 565 18.63 5.24 25.14
N LEU A 566 18.29 3.96 25.04
CA LEU A 566 18.49 2.99 26.13
C LEU A 566 19.96 2.60 26.35
N HIS A 567 20.79 2.55 25.30
CA HIS A 567 22.17 2.07 25.41
C HIS A 567 23.20 3.14 25.80
N ALA A 568 22.85 4.43 25.76
CA ALA A 568 23.74 5.53 26.12
C ALA A 568 25.14 5.47 25.47
N GLU A 569 25.28 4.82 24.30
CA GLU A 569 26.54 4.79 23.54
C GLU A 569 26.51 5.89 22.47
N ALA A 570 27.44 6.84 22.63
CA ALA A 570 27.68 7.98 21.77
C ALA A 570 28.29 7.60 20.40
N THR A 571 27.64 6.72 19.65
CA THR A 571 28.09 6.34 18.30
C THR A 571 27.12 6.86 17.26
N GLY A 572 27.47 8.02 16.69
CA GLY A 572 26.84 8.59 15.50
C GLY A 572 25.64 9.47 15.81
N GLY A 573 25.56 10.63 15.15
CA GLY A 573 24.42 11.53 15.25
C GLY A 573 23.10 10.82 14.93
N VAL A 574 21.98 11.42 15.36
CA VAL A 574 20.64 10.94 14.99
C VAL A 574 20.54 10.90 13.47
N ASP A 575 20.62 9.72 12.86
CA ASP A 575 20.43 9.59 11.42
C ASP A 575 18.96 9.83 11.08
N GLY A 576 18.71 11.04 10.57
CA GLY A 576 17.51 11.42 9.84
C GLY A 576 16.63 12.51 10.48
N PRO A 577 15.77 13.15 9.69
CA PRO A 577 14.92 14.28 10.10
C PRO A 577 13.83 13.89 11.10
N VAL A 578 13.45 14.77 12.03
CA VAL A 578 12.28 14.59 12.93
C VAL A 578 11.06 14.10 12.15
N MET A 579 10.31 13.16 12.73
CA MET A 579 9.11 12.58 12.10
C MET A 579 8.14 13.66 11.60
N ASP A 580 7.58 13.44 10.41
CA ASP A 580 6.67 14.38 9.76
C ASP A 580 5.32 14.52 10.50
N ASP A 581 4.48 15.46 10.04
CA ASP A 581 3.13 15.67 10.58
C ASP A 581 2.11 14.58 10.21
N ARG A 582 2.50 13.58 9.41
CA ARG A 582 1.67 12.44 9.01
C ARG A 582 1.81 11.27 9.98
N ALA A 583 2.93 11.19 10.71
CA ALA A 583 3.16 10.19 11.75
C ALA A 583 2.24 10.36 12.97
N HIS A 584 2.07 9.27 13.73
CA HIS A 584 1.23 9.25 14.93
C HIS A 584 1.77 10.21 16.01
N ALA A 585 0.89 10.97 16.68
CA ALA A 585 1.30 12.03 17.62
C ALA A 585 2.22 11.55 18.75
N VAL A 586 1.96 10.35 19.29
CA VAL A 586 2.83 9.73 20.31
C VAL A 586 4.23 9.45 19.75
N LEU A 587 4.33 8.91 18.54
CA LEU A 587 5.61 8.62 17.89
C LEU A 587 6.38 9.89 17.54
N ARG A 588 5.69 10.95 17.12
CA ARG A 588 6.28 12.27 16.88
C ARG A 588 6.84 12.89 18.15
N ALA A 589 6.05 12.89 19.23
CA ALA A 589 6.49 13.39 20.53
C ALA A 589 7.70 12.59 21.05
N PHE A 590 7.65 11.27 20.90
CA PHE A 590 8.76 10.38 21.28
C PHE A 590 10.03 10.63 20.45
N SER A 591 9.91 10.73 19.12
CA SER A 591 11.04 11.06 18.24
C SER A 591 11.69 12.40 18.61
N THR A 592 10.87 13.43 18.88
CA THR A 592 11.37 14.75 19.31
C THR A 592 12.05 14.67 20.68
N TYR A 593 11.50 13.88 21.60
CA TYR A 593 12.07 13.64 22.93
C TYR A 593 13.44 12.96 22.85
N CYS A 594 13.57 11.87 22.08
CA CYS A 594 14.85 11.19 21.87
C CYS A 594 15.88 12.10 21.21
N ALA A 595 15.49 12.85 20.18
CA ALA A 595 16.38 13.81 19.52
C ALA A 595 16.90 14.88 20.49
N ALA A 596 16.03 15.42 21.38
CA ALA A 596 16.43 16.39 22.38
C ALA A 596 17.48 15.84 23.37
N ILE A 597 17.36 14.56 23.74
CA ILE A 597 18.33 13.89 24.63
C ILE A 597 19.67 13.71 23.93
N VAL A 598 19.67 13.27 22.68
CA VAL A 598 20.91 13.12 21.91
C VAL A 598 21.58 14.48 21.68
N GLU A 599 20.83 15.54 21.38
CA GLU A 599 21.36 16.91 21.31
C GLU A 599 21.98 17.36 22.64
N HIS A 600 21.36 17.00 23.77
CA HIS A 600 21.93 17.27 25.09
C HIS A 600 23.26 16.55 25.29
N GLN A 601 23.33 15.25 24.95
CA GLN A 601 24.55 14.43 25.02
C GLN A 601 25.67 14.96 24.11
N ASN A 602 25.31 15.52 22.95
CA ASN A 602 26.24 16.14 22.00
C ASN A 602 26.70 17.55 22.43
N GLY A 603 26.19 18.10 23.53
CA GLY A 603 26.55 19.41 24.06
C GLY A 603 25.72 20.59 23.54
N SER A 604 24.71 20.33 22.69
CA SER A 604 23.79 21.35 22.13
C SER A 604 22.66 21.69 23.11
N THR A 605 22.97 22.31 24.25
CA THR A 605 21.99 22.53 25.33
C THR A 605 20.73 23.30 24.91
N GLN A 606 20.86 24.33 24.06
CA GLN A 606 19.69 25.10 23.61
C GLN A 606 18.77 24.27 22.71
N ALA A 607 19.34 23.47 21.80
CA ALA A 607 18.57 22.57 20.94
C ALA A 607 17.83 21.50 21.76
N ALA A 608 18.45 21.00 22.84
CA ALA A 608 17.80 20.10 23.79
C ALA A 608 16.60 20.75 24.50
N ILE A 609 16.76 22.00 24.97
CA ILE A 609 15.67 22.76 25.59
C ILE A 609 14.51 22.95 24.61
N ASP A 610 14.80 23.42 23.39
CA ASP A 610 13.80 23.65 22.35
C ASP A 610 13.08 22.33 21.97
N GLY A 611 13.83 21.22 21.89
CA GLY A 611 13.30 19.89 21.62
C GLY A 611 12.35 19.39 22.72
N HIS A 612 12.69 19.56 23.99
CA HIS A 612 11.80 19.19 25.09
C HIS A 612 10.54 20.06 25.15
N PHE A 613 10.64 21.37 24.91
CA PHE A 613 9.45 22.22 24.78
C PHE A 613 8.57 21.82 23.59
N SER A 614 9.18 21.47 22.45
CA SER A 614 8.47 20.95 21.28
C SER A 614 7.75 19.62 21.58
N THR A 615 8.37 18.75 22.39
CA THR A 615 7.75 17.52 22.91
C THR A 615 6.49 17.85 23.70
N GLY A 616 6.59 18.76 24.68
CA GLY A 616 5.44 19.21 25.48
C GLY A 616 4.33 19.83 24.63
N LYS A 617 4.69 20.67 23.64
CA LYS A 617 3.73 21.30 22.70
C LYS A 617 2.99 20.26 21.87
N THR A 618 3.69 19.22 21.39
CA THR A 618 3.10 18.13 20.59
C THR A 618 2.13 17.28 21.40
N LEU A 619 2.47 16.97 22.66
CA LEU A 619 1.58 16.26 23.57
C LEU A 619 0.33 17.11 23.88
N ALA A 620 0.52 18.38 24.23
CA ALA A 620 -0.56 19.30 24.57
C ALA A 620 -1.53 19.53 23.40
N SER A 621 -1.02 19.79 22.19
CA SER A 621 -1.84 19.98 20.99
C SER A 621 -2.66 18.74 20.65
N SER A 622 -2.15 17.56 21.02
CA SER A 622 -2.80 16.27 20.81
C SER A 622 -3.72 15.83 21.97
N CYS A 623 -3.93 16.69 22.98
CA CYS A 623 -4.67 16.38 24.21
C CYS A 623 -4.10 15.20 25.03
N LEU A 624 -2.83 14.85 24.80
CA LEU A 624 -2.09 13.84 25.57
C LEU A 624 -1.56 14.51 26.83
N THR A 625 -2.18 14.18 27.96
CA THR A 625 -2.09 14.98 29.20
C THR A 625 -1.62 14.18 30.40
N ASN A 626 -1.41 12.87 30.25
CA ASN A 626 -0.78 12.08 31.30
C ASN A 626 0.70 12.47 31.42
N PRO A 627 1.15 12.99 32.58
CA PRO A 627 2.55 13.36 32.78
C PRO A 627 3.51 12.16 32.70
N MET A 628 3.00 10.94 32.89
CA MET A 628 3.78 9.71 32.82
C MET A 628 3.99 9.19 31.39
N ILE A 629 3.58 9.92 30.34
CA ILE A 629 3.81 9.48 28.94
C ILE A 629 5.28 9.60 28.57
N LEU A 630 5.90 10.76 28.80
CA LEU A 630 7.31 11.05 28.55
C LEU A 630 7.85 11.97 29.64
N ASP A 631 9.09 11.74 30.05
CA ASP A 631 9.72 12.42 31.19
C ASP A 631 10.38 13.77 30.83
N TRP A 632 9.87 14.47 29.81
CA TRP A 632 10.50 15.66 29.24
C TRP A 632 10.62 16.84 30.22
N GLN A 633 9.71 16.95 31.19
CA GLN A 633 9.75 18.01 32.20
C GLN A 633 10.87 17.79 33.22
N ASN A 634 11.13 16.54 33.63
CA ASN A 634 12.27 16.23 34.51
C ASN A 634 13.60 16.42 33.76
N GLN A 635 13.67 16.06 32.47
CA GLN A 635 14.84 16.34 31.64
C GLN A 635 15.12 17.85 31.57
N LEU A 636 14.11 18.69 31.30
CA LEU A 636 14.28 20.15 31.34
C LEU A 636 14.75 20.65 32.71
N LYS A 637 14.17 20.13 33.79
CA LYS A 637 14.56 20.49 35.16
C LYS A 637 16.05 20.19 35.40
N GLU A 638 16.53 19.02 34.99
CA GLU A 638 17.95 18.65 35.10
C GLU A 638 18.85 19.58 34.28
N ILE A 639 18.44 19.93 33.06
CA ILE A 639 19.17 20.88 32.20
C ILE A 639 19.25 22.28 32.83
N PHE A 640 18.16 22.80 33.40
CA PHE A 640 18.17 24.11 34.06
C PHE A 640 18.97 24.10 35.37
N LEU A 641 18.94 22.99 36.11
CA LEU A 641 19.81 22.81 37.28
C LEU A 641 21.29 22.82 36.90
N SER A 642 21.67 22.13 35.81
CA SER A 642 23.07 22.13 35.35
C SER A 642 23.54 23.51 34.86
N ARG A 643 22.62 24.43 34.56
CA ARG A 643 22.89 25.82 34.18
C ARG A 643 22.81 26.81 35.34
N ASN A 644 22.54 26.35 36.57
CA ASN A 644 22.28 27.18 37.75
C ASN A 644 21.06 28.12 37.64
N ASP A 645 20.08 27.79 36.79
CA ASP A 645 18.79 28.51 36.70
C ASP A 645 17.78 27.93 37.71
N GLU A 646 18.08 28.05 39.01
CA GLU A 646 17.31 27.45 40.11
C GLU A 646 15.83 27.87 40.12
N ALA A 647 15.52 29.11 39.72
CA ALA A 647 14.14 29.61 39.67
C ALA A 647 13.27 28.85 38.67
N ILE A 648 13.81 28.53 37.49
CA ILE A 648 13.08 27.77 36.46
C ILE A 648 12.99 26.30 36.88
N ALA A 649 14.05 25.74 37.44
CA ALA A 649 14.05 24.37 37.94
C ALA A 649 13.01 24.15 39.06
N GLU A 650 12.89 25.09 40.01
CA GLU A 650 11.89 25.00 41.08
C GLU A 650 10.47 25.19 40.53
N CYS A 651 10.28 26.04 39.53
CA CYS A 651 9.00 26.18 38.82
C CYS A 651 8.58 24.84 38.16
N LEU A 652 9.48 24.22 37.38
CA LEU A 652 9.23 22.93 36.74
C LEU A 652 8.94 21.82 37.76
N LYS A 653 9.68 21.78 38.86
CA LYS A 653 9.46 20.81 39.95
C LYS A 653 8.06 20.96 40.57
N ASN A 654 7.60 22.19 40.80
CA ASN A 654 6.25 22.45 41.29
C ASN A 654 5.19 22.05 40.26
N ASP A 655 5.40 22.35 38.98
CA ASP A 655 4.49 21.95 37.90
C ASP A 655 4.37 20.43 37.77
N ILE A 656 5.50 19.71 37.81
CA ILE A 656 5.55 18.24 37.80
C ILE A 656 4.77 17.68 38.98
N SER A 657 5.06 18.18 40.20
CA SER A 657 4.40 17.74 41.43
C SER A 657 2.88 17.97 41.39
N ASN A 658 2.45 19.13 40.88
CA ASN A 658 1.04 19.47 40.71
C ASN A 658 0.36 18.56 39.66
N ALA A 659 1.02 18.30 38.53
CA ALA A 659 0.51 17.43 37.49
C ALA A 659 0.38 15.99 37.99
N GLU A 660 1.39 15.47 38.69
CA GLU A 660 1.34 14.14 39.31
C GLU A 660 0.25 14.04 40.38
N ALA A 661 0.13 15.02 41.27
CA ALA A 661 -0.90 15.02 42.31
C ALA A 661 -2.31 15.06 41.70
N ALA A 662 -2.52 15.89 40.67
CA ALA A 662 -3.78 15.93 39.93
C ALA A 662 -4.07 14.59 39.26
N TRP A 663 -3.08 13.98 38.61
CA TRP A 663 -3.20 12.67 37.96
C TRP A 663 -3.53 11.55 38.96
N ARG A 664 -2.79 11.46 40.08
CA ARG A 664 -3.03 10.50 41.16
C ARG A 664 -4.44 10.66 41.74
N THR A 665 -4.88 11.90 41.99
CA THR A 665 -6.24 12.18 42.50
C THR A 665 -7.33 11.73 41.53
N LEU A 666 -7.12 11.90 40.22
CA LEU A 666 -8.07 11.45 39.19
C LEU A 666 -8.12 9.93 39.04
N ASN A 667 -6.99 9.26 39.25
CA ASN A 667 -6.80 7.82 39.05
C ASN A 667 -6.66 7.01 40.35
N ASP A 668 -7.05 7.59 41.50
CA ASP A 668 -7.04 6.88 42.77
C ASP A 668 -8.08 5.73 42.75
N LEU A 669 -7.57 4.50 42.67
CA LEU A 669 -8.36 3.28 42.68
C LEU A 669 -8.94 2.96 44.07
N ALA A 670 -8.33 3.48 45.14
CA ALA A 670 -8.77 3.32 46.52
C ALA A 670 -9.90 4.31 46.90
N ALA A 671 -9.98 5.46 46.22
CA ALA A 671 -11.03 6.47 46.43
C ALA A 671 -12.38 6.16 45.73
N GLY A 672 -12.49 5.06 44.98
CA GLY A 672 -13.75 4.62 44.37
C GLY A 672 -14.63 3.84 45.35
N PRO A 673 -15.98 3.92 45.28
CA PRO A 673 -16.83 3.13 46.16
C PRO A 673 -16.57 1.64 45.92
N GLN A 674 -16.25 0.93 47.00
CA GLN A 674 -16.17 -0.53 47.07
C GLN A 674 -17.48 -1.15 46.51
N PRO A 675 -17.44 -2.32 45.86
CA PRO A 675 -18.64 -3.07 45.51
C PRO A 675 -19.27 -3.59 46.81
N SER A 676 -20.02 -2.72 47.47
CA SER A 676 -20.84 -3.11 48.62
C SER A 676 -22.05 -3.85 48.09
N GLY A 677 -22.16 -5.12 48.48
CA GLY A 677 -23.38 -5.90 48.29
C GLY A 677 -24.60 -5.11 48.76
N ALA A 678 -25.63 -5.11 47.93
CA ALA A 678 -27.01 -4.80 48.24
C ALA A 678 -27.22 -3.95 49.51
N ARG A 679 -26.87 -2.66 49.46
CA ARG A 679 -27.52 -1.66 50.30
C ARG A 679 -27.57 -0.33 49.58
N THR A 680 -28.80 0.16 49.40
CA THR A 680 -29.20 1.39 48.72
C THR A 680 -28.35 2.59 49.17
N VAL A 681 -27.32 2.94 48.41
CA VAL A 681 -26.61 4.22 48.58
C VAL A 681 -27.37 5.26 47.76
N ARG A 682 -28.07 6.16 48.46
CA ARG A 682 -28.75 7.30 47.85
C ARG A 682 -27.74 8.26 47.18
N PRO A 683 -28.09 8.89 46.05
CA PRO A 683 -27.18 9.75 45.30
C PRO A 683 -26.85 11.06 46.06
N LYS A 684 -25.56 11.33 46.30
CA LYS A 684 -25.09 12.62 46.88
C LYS A 684 -25.05 13.71 45.81
N LEU A 685 -25.52 14.92 46.14
CA LEU A 685 -25.41 16.13 45.30
C LEU A 685 -23.96 16.64 45.22
N SER A 686 -23.60 17.31 44.12
CA SER A 686 -22.32 18.04 44.01
C SER A 686 -22.30 19.30 44.89
N LYS A 687 -21.11 19.85 45.17
CA LYS A 687 -20.97 21.06 46.02
C LYS A 687 -21.79 22.25 45.50
N SER A 688 -21.82 22.47 44.18
CA SER A 688 -22.59 23.56 43.57
C SER A 688 -24.10 23.30 43.60
N GLU A 689 -24.52 22.05 43.39
CA GLU A 689 -25.93 21.66 43.52
C GLU A 689 -26.41 21.76 44.96
N MET A 690 -25.57 21.40 45.94
CA MET A 690 -25.89 21.53 47.36
C MET A 690 -26.12 23.00 47.75
N ARG A 691 -25.22 23.90 47.34
CA ARG A 691 -25.40 25.35 47.57
C ARG A 691 -26.70 25.88 46.99
N VAL A 692 -27.06 25.46 45.78
CA VAL A 692 -28.36 25.82 45.19
C VAL A 692 -29.50 25.23 46.02
N ALA A 693 -29.43 23.95 46.37
CA ALA A 693 -30.46 23.25 47.14
C ALA A 693 -30.69 23.88 48.54
N GLU A 694 -29.62 24.32 49.21
CA GLU A 694 -29.67 25.05 50.49
C GLU A 694 -30.40 26.40 50.36
N GLN A 695 -30.11 27.19 49.32
CA GLN A 695 -30.83 28.45 49.09
C GLN A 695 -32.31 28.23 48.80
N ILE A 696 -32.63 27.16 48.06
CA ILE A 696 -34.01 26.78 47.78
C ILE A 696 -34.74 26.32 49.05
N ALA A 697 -34.05 25.59 49.93
CA ALA A 697 -34.56 25.17 51.25
C ALA A 697 -34.70 26.32 52.24
N ALA A 698 -33.90 27.37 52.11
CA ALA A 698 -34.04 28.63 52.85
C ALA A 698 -35.21 29.51 52.34
N GLY A 699 -35.97 29.06 51.33
CA GLY A 699 -37.14 29.77 50.81
C GLY A 699 -36.85 30.77 49.68
N CYS A 700 -35.62 30.86 49.18
CA CYS A 700 -35.28 31.80 48.11
C CYS A 700 -35.90 31.39 46.77
N THR A 701 -36.52 32.33 46.05
CA THR A 701 -36.90 32.12 44.64
C THR A 701 -35.67 31.92 43.76
N ASN A 702 -35.83 31.34 42.56
CA ASN A 702 -34.68 31.10 41.66
C ASN A 702 -33.94 32.39 41.26
N ALA A 703 -34.63 33.54 41.27
CA ALA A 703 -34.02 34.85 41.05
C ALA A 703 -33.20 35.30 42.27
N GLN A 704 -33.75 35.17 43.48
CA GLN A 704 -33.03 35.51 44.72
C GLN A 704 -31.84 34.58 44.96
N ALA A 705 -31.98 33.29 44.68
CA ALA A 705 -30.86 32.33 44.77
C ALA A 705 -29.77 32.63 43.73
N ALA A 706 -30.16 33.12 42.55
CA ALA A 706 -29.23 33.62 41.54
C ALA A 706 -28.44 34.83 42.06
N ASP A 707 -29.12 35.81 42.67
CA ASP A 707 -28.48 37.00 43.22
C ASP A 707 -27.53 36.66 44.39
N VAL A 708 -27.96 35.79 45.32
CA VAL A 708 -27.16 35.37 46.48
C VAL A 708 -25.92 34.56 46.09
N LEU A 709 -26.04 33.73 45.04
CA LEU A 709 -24.95 32.89 44.55
C LEU A 709 -24.12 33.54 43.43
N PHE A 710 -24.45 34.78 43.03
CA PHE A 710 -23.86 35.48 41.88
C PHE A 710 -23.94 34.65 40.57
N LEU A 711 -25.08 34.02 40.31
CA LEU A 711 -25.36 33.20 39.14
C LEU A 711 -26.55 33.74 38.35
N SER A 712 -26.69 33.33 37.07
CA SER A 712 -27.91 33.64 36.32
C SER A 712 -29.07 32.76 36.74
N LYS A 713 -30.32 33.25 36.66
CA LYS A 713 -31.54 32.44 36.89
C LYS A 713 -31.56 31.15 36.06
N ARG A 714 -31.10 31.23 34.80
CA ARG A 714 -30.99 30.05 33.90
C ARG A 714 -30.01 29.00 34.43
N THR A 715 -28.94 29.44 35.08
CA THR A 715 -27.96 28.55 35.73
C THR A 715 -28.59 27.86 36.93
N ILE A 716 -29.36 28.58 37.75
CA ILE A 716 -30.13 28.00 38.88
C ILE A 716 -31.16 26.97 38.39
N ASP A 717 -31.92 27.28 37.33
CA ASP A 717 -32.91 26.34 36.76
C ASP A 717 -32.23 25.05 36.25
N THR A 718 -31.03 25.17 35.68
CA THR A 718 -30.25 24.03 35.20
C THR A 718 -29.75 23.17 36.36
N HIS A 719 -29.26 23.80 37.44
CA HIS A 719 -28.88 23.08 38.65
C HIS A 719 -30.08 22.37 39.30
N LEU A 720 -31.24 23.01 39.40
CA LEU A 720 -32.46 22.41 39.93
C LEU A 720 -32.92 21.21 39.11
N ARG A 721 -32.91 21.30 37.78
CA ARG A 721 -33.27 20.17 36.91
C ARG A 721 -32.32 18.98 37.11
N ASN A 722 -31.03 19.24 37.32
CA ASN A 722 -30.05 18.21 37.61
C ASN A 722 -30.24 17.61 39.01
N ILE A 723 -30.54 18.44 40.01
CA ILE A 723 -30.87 18.01 41.38
C ILE A 723 -32.08 17.08 41.38
N TYR A 724 -33.18 17.50 40.73
CA TYR A 724 -34.42 16.71 40.62
C TYR A 724 -34.17 15.36 39.96
N ARG A 725 -33.47 15.36 38.82
CA ARG A 725 -33.10 14.12 38.12
C ARG A 725 -32.19 13.22 38.97
N ARG A 726 -31.22 13.80 39.69
CA ARG A 726 -30.25 13.03 40.49
C ARG A 726 -30.89 12.44 41.73
N LEU A 727 -31.79 13.16 42.39
CA LEU A 727 -32.48 12.70 43.59
C LEU A 727 -33.74 11.91 43.30
N SER A 728 -34.15 11.79 42.02
CA SER A 728 -35.41 11.19 41.60
C SER A 728 -36.63 11.83 42.26
N ILE A 729 -36.59 13.15 42.41
CA ILE A 729 -37.68 13.97 42.94
C ILE A 729 -38.20 14.87 41.83
N SER A 730 -39.45 15.29 41.96
CA SER A 730 -40.21 15.97 40.91
C SER A 730 -40.60 17.40 41.29
N SER A 731 -40.52 17.75 42.57
CA SER A 731 -40.98 19.04 43.07
C SER A 731 -39.97 19.74 43.99
N ARG A 732 -40.20 21.04 44.15
CA ARG A 732 -39.44 21.89 45.07
C ARG A 732 -39.70 21.49 46.51
N GLU A 733 -40.94 21.14 46.83
CA GLU A 733 -41.38 20.66 48.14
C GLU A 733 -40.68 19.35 48.50
N GLU A 734 -40.60 18.40 47.55
CA GLU A 734 -39.86 17.14 47.75
C GLU A 734 -38.37 17.35 47.98
N LEU A 735 -37.76 18.38 47.38
CA LEU A 735 -36.36 18.73 47.63
C LEU A 735 -36.15 19.25 49.06
N ILE A 736 -37.08 20.07 49.56
CA ILE A 736 -37.02 20.61 50.93
C ILE A 736 -37.20 19.49 51.95
N ASP A 737 -38.18 18.61 51.73
CA ASP A 737 -38.43 17.47 52.61
C ASP A 737 -37.28 16.46 52.57
N PHE A 738 -36.67 16.24 51.41
CA PHE A 738 -35.47 15.42 51.28
C PHE A 738 -34.31 15.98 52.11
N LEU A 739 -34.01 17.28 51.99
CA LEU A 739 -32.92 17.92 52.75
C LEU A 739 -33.19 17.95 54.27
N ARG A 740 -34.46 18.09 54.67
CA ARG A 740 -34.88 18.03 56.08
C ARG A 740 -34.72 16.61 56.64
N SER A 741 -35.04 15.58 55.86
CA SER A 741 -34.89 14.18 56.27
C SER A 741 -33.43 13.75 56.45
N GLU A 742 -32.50 14.39 55.73
CA GLU A 742 -31.06 14.14 55.80
C GLU A 742 -30.34 15.02 56.85
N GLY A 743 -31.08 15.86 57.60
CA GLY A 743 -30.52 16.72 58.66
C GLY A 743 -29.62 17.86 58.19
N LEU A 744 -29.70 18.22 56.89
CA LEU A 744 -28.82 19.21 56.25
C LEU A 744 -29.32 20.66 56.38
N VAL A 745 -30.53 20.88 56.93
CA VAL A 745 -31.11 22.21 57.16
C VAL A 745 -31.85 22.22 58.51
N ALA A 746 -31.64 23.25 59.34
CA ALA A 746 -32.30 23.40 60.63
C ALA A 746 -33.79 23.76 60.47
N SER A 747 -34.64 23.21 61.33
CA SER A 747 -36.08 23.44 61.37
C SER A 747 -36.38 24.92 61.66
N GLY A 748 -36.69 25.71 60.64
CA GLY A 748 -37.28 27.04 60.79
C GLY A 748 -38.79 26.92 60.98
N SER A 749 -39.25 27.34 62.17
CA SER A 749 -40.66 27.62 62.53
C SER A 749 -41.29 28.72 61.69
#